data_AF-A0AAD9QLB1-F1
#
_entry.id   AF-A0AAD9QLB1-F1
#
_cell.length_a   1.000
_cell.length_b   1.000
_cell.length_c   1.000
_cell.angle_alpha   90.00
_cell.angle_beta   90.00
_cell.angle_gamma   90.00
#
_symmetry.space_group_name_H-M   'P 1'
#
loop_
_entity.id
_entity.type
_entity.pdbx_description
1 polymer ?
#
loop_
_entity_poly.entity_id
_entity_poly.type
_entity_poly.pdbx_seq_one_letter_code
_entity_poly.pdbx_strand_id
1 'polypeptide(L)'
;MSYGQRDEDYFKFLQDQVKRLNAVVEEYQRKYLPVKEPDIKTDEPLPPWMTNSSILSPLLMEYDNNIKAYQEQVFFLKGELSSLKEKTDHVVQENTRLHEDLRRNIETQMDLVRQGEGSGVERVVMENMRHQLQILSQERDNYVELWQNATHELESLQEIEREKEVDLKTRSKNLTSMQNDLKKARQFAEELQLVNNKLRMEHEKFLSTAQTQDQEIDEVRSELRKCKIELKSVKAQNDELRSTLELMEGRIRARDRERGDESNREQEAIDTRVEELHTAVIEMESRLSAALKQVGRLRTEKTDLEEAVGILQKKSSQLEQREFEAISHVRDSVQMVENAILERDQALVREQQKAQEINRLQDVINKILKEAGKRTREEVDTVRKQCNNNIEKLMEELHFLEMQGAEKQAQLERSLREKSAVEKELEKLYQEGPTEITRAGMTFDELQKRAGQAERTRDEALRKVDTLNSTIRKLENKHEIEKSHGATQNSDLKRRLKELEEENVQMSDSRIQLIGEIDKLKRELLSAKQVKEQAQHQCVTEVDSLKQQHEVREREFETRLRGVEEMNRRSVNELREMLTAQQKLGAQWKEESQAVTHKFEQTVNELRQQIDNQKKRNNELNSQLDDEKRTTQQLESKLSAAKKSEGKLQNMVVDAETRADAASSQVTTLLNREKQLLEERNLLNREFERLKIRKSRPGYSRIREPPERLSDLLTSTIVGSTAHEPAVRLDLMSPRNEERFTRDLNATSSRTLLNAISKDRAIL
;
A
#
# COMPACT_ATOMS: atom_id res chain seq x y z
N MET A 1 12.71 56.48 93.91
CA MET A 1 13.39 56.50 92.60
C MET A 1 14.03 55.13 92.39
N SER A 2 13.34 54.15 91.81
CA SER A 2 13.88 52.75 91.73
C SER A 2 13.44 51.95 90.49
N TYR A 3 12.50 52.45 89.69
CA TYR A 3 12.13 51.81 88.41
C TYR A 3 13.06 52.24 87.26
N GLY A 4 13.30 53.55 87.08
CA GLY A 4 14.14 54.05 85.99
C GLY A 4 15.59 53.51 85.95
N GLN A 5 16.20 53.20 87.10
CA GLN A 5 17.54 52.59 87.12
C GLN A 5 17.55 51.14 86.61
N ARG A 6 16.51 50.34 86.88
CA ARG A 6 16.43 48.98 86.33
C ARG A 6 16.20 49.01 84.83
N ASP A 7 15.39 49.96 84.34
CA ASP A 7 15.15 50.12 82.91
C ASP A 7 16.42 50.63 82.20
N GLU A 8 17.20 51.55 82.80
CA GLU A 8 18.51 51.95 82.27
C GLU A 8 19.54 50.80 82.27
N ASP A 9 19.64 50.02 83.35
CA ASP A 9 20.56 48.88 83.42
C ASP A 9 20.16 47.76 82.47
N TYR A 10 18.87 47.50 82.29
CA TYR A 10 18.34 46.56 81.30
C TYR A 10 18.54 47.06 79.86
N PHE A 11 18.38 48.36 79.62
CA PHE A 11 18.68 48.96 78.32
C PHE A 11 20.18 48.93 78.00
N LYS A 12 21.06 49.18 78.98
CA LYS A 12 22.51 48.96 78.87
C LYS A 12 22.84 47.51 78.57
N PHE A 13 22.26 46.57 79.31
CA PHE A 13 22.46 45.14 79.08
C PHE A 13 22.07 44.75 77.65
N LEU A 14 20.88 45.15 77.18
CA LEU A 14 20.45 44.94 75.79
C LEU A 14 21.38 45.59 74.77
N GLN A 15 21.83 46.82 75.01
CA GLN A 15 22.72 47.53 74.09
C GLN A 15 24.12 46.89 74.03
N ASP A 16 24.61 46.34 75.15
CA ASP A 16 25.87 45.62 75.23
C ASP A 16 25.77 44.19 74.66
N GLN A 17 24.60 43.56 74.79
CA GLN A 17 24.26 42.29 74.14
C GLN A 17 24.20 42.44 72.61
N VAL A 18 23.57 43.51 72.11
CA VAL A 18 23.53 43.84 70.67
C VAL A 18 24.92 44.16 70.15
N LYS A 19 25.76 44.89 70.90
CA LYS A 19 27.17 45.11 70.52
C LYS A 19 27.99 43.82 70.46
N ARG A 20 27.86 42.93 71.46
CA ARG A 20 28.52 41.61 71.47
C ARG A 20 28.08 40.75 70.29
N LEU A 21 26.77 40.63 70.06
CA LEU A 21 26.21 39.87 68.94
C LEU A 21 26.65 40.43 67.59
N ASN A 22 26.63 41.75 67.40
CA ASN A 22 27.12 42.37 66.17
C ASN A 22 28.62 42.16 65.95
N ALA A 23 29.45 42.21 66.99
CA ALA A 23 30.88 41.93 66.88
C ALA A 23 31.15 40.48 66.47
N VAL A 24 30.45 39.51 67.08
CA VAL A 24 30.56 38.08 66.72
C VAL A 24 30.03 37.82 65.31
N VAL A 25 28.91 38.46 64.92
CA VAL A 25 28.35 38.37 63.56
C VAL A 25 29.29 38.99 62.52
N GLU A 26 29.93 40.13 62.81
CA GLU A 26 30.91 40.75 61.92
C GLU A 26 32.14 39.84 61.74
N GLU A 27 32.62 39.20 62.81
CA GLU A 27 33.73 38.25 62.73
C GLU A 27 33.34 36.98 61.94
N TYR A 28 32.10 36.48 62.11
CA TYR A 28 31.56 35.37 61.33
C TYR A 28 31.39 35.71 59.83
N GLN A 29 30.85 36.89 59.52
CA GLN A 29 30.65 37.38 58.15
C GLN A 29 31.96 37.70 57.44
N ARG A 30 33.01 38.11 58.16
CA ARG A 30 34.37 38.24 57.62
C ARG A 30 35.01 36.89 57.28
N LYS A 31 34.58 35.80 57.94
CA LYS A 31 35.18 34.47 57.83
C LYS A 31 34.42 33.51 56.90
N TYR A 32 33.13 33.74 56.67
CA TYR A 32 32.27 32.92 55.82
C TYR A 32 31.34 33.78 54.96
N LEU A 33 31.17 33.43 53.68
CA LEU A 33 30.24 34.08 52.76
C LEU A 33 28.78 33.98 53.27
N PRO A 34 27.89 34.96 52.97
CA PRO A 34 26.51 34.93 53.42
C PRO A 34 25.77 33.67 52.97
N VAL A 35 25.50 32.79 53.93
CA VAL A 35 24.65 31.61 53.72
C VAL A 35 23.22 32.13 53.56
N LYS A 36 22.57 31.83 52.42
CA LYS A 36 21.14 32.09 52.26
C LYS A 36 20.38 31.33 53.34
N GLU A 37 19.52 32.04 54.07
CA GLU A 37 18.66 31.44 55.09
C GLU A 37 17.84 30.29 54.47
N PRO A 38 17.84 29.09 55.06
CA PRO A 38 16.84 28.10 54.74
C PRO A 38 15.48 28.57 55.31
N ASP A 39 14.42 28.46 54.52
CA ASP A 39 13.03 28.69 54.95
C ASP A 39 12.62 27.63 55.99
N ILE A 40 13.03 27.81 57.26
CA ILE A 40 12.60 26.96 58.38
C ILE A 40 11.22 27.43 58.83
N LYS A 41 10.18 26.94 58.14
CA LYS A 41 8.80 26.95 58.66
C LYS A 41 8.63 25.82 59.67
N THR A 42 8.88 26.11 60.94
CA THR A 42 8.50 25.24 62.07
C THR A 42 7.80 26.06 63.14
N ASP A 43 6.48 25.91 63.24
CA ASP A 43 5.61 26.45 64.30
C ASP A 43 5.81 25.73 65.65
N GLU A 44 7.04 25.29 65.96
CA GLU A 44 7.37 24.72 67.28
C GLU A 44 7.81 25.84 68.24
N PRO A 45 7.11 26.03 69.39
CA PRO A 45 7.48 27.05 70.35
C PRO A 45 8.85 26.74 70.98
N LEU A 46 9.75 27.71 70.94
CA LEU A 46 11.11 27.58 71.49
C LEU A 46 11.08 27.10 72.96
N PRO A 47 11.92 26.11 73.33
CA PRO A 47 11.93 25.50 74.65
C PRO A 47 11.89 26.51 75.82
N PRO A 48 11.11 26.23 76.91
CA PRO A 48 10.87 27.20 78.00
C PRO A 48 12.11 27.77 78.71
N TRP A 49 13.27 27.12 78.58
CA TRP A 49 14.54 27.57 79.16
C TRP A 49 15.28 28.59 78.28
N MET A 50 15.00 28.65 76.96
CA MET A 50 15.49 29.73 76.08
C MET A 50 14.60 30.98 76.16
N THR A 51 13.32 30.82 76.53
CA THR A 51 12.37 31.93 76.65
C THR A 51 12.25 32.49 78.08
N ASN A 52 12.59 31.73 79.14
CA ASN A 52 12.69 32.27 80.50
C ASN A 52 13.99 33.03 80.75
N SER A 53 13.90 34.36 80.77
CA SER A 53 15.00 35.26 81.18
C SER A 53 15.56 34.96 82.58
N SER A 54 14.77 34.35 83.47
CA SER A 54 15.15 33.96 84.83
C SER A 54 16.06 32.71 84.90
N ILE A 55 16.05 31.87 83.86
CA ILE A 55 16.85 30.64 83.77
C ILE A 55 18.06 30.88 82.86
N LEU A 56 17.85 31.57 81.74
CA LEU A 56 18.90 31.82 80.76
C LEU A 56 19.97 32.80 81.27
N SER A 57 19.60 33.86 82.00
CA SER A 57 20.57 34.87 82.45
C SER A 57 21.57 34.32 83.49
N PRO A 58 21.16 33.57 84.53
CA PRO A 58 22.13 32.94 85.44
C PRO A 58 23.02 31.91 84.74
N LEU A 59 22.46 31.13 83.81
CA LEU A 59 23.22 30.13 83.07
C LEU A 59 24.28 30.76 82.15
N LEU A 60 23.92 31.82 81.41
CA LEU A 60 24.86 32.59 80.61
C LEU A 60 25.93 33.26 81.49
N MET A 61 25.56 33.78 82.66
CA MET A 61 26.50 34.38 83.61
C MET A 61 27.51 33.35 84.16
N GLU A 62 27.09 32.11 84.44
CA GLU A 62 27.99 31.02 84.83
C GLU A 62 28.90 30.57 83.67
N TYR A 63 28.42 30.55 82.43
CA TYR A 63 29.27 30.32 81.27
C TYR A 63 30.27 31.45 81.06
N ASP A 64 29.87 32.71 81.19
CA ASP A 64 30.76 33.88 81.11
C ASP A 64 31.82 33.88 82.23
N ASN A 65 31.45 33.46 83.45
CA ASN A 65 32.39 33.31 84.56
C ASN A 65 33.41 32.20 84.29
N ASN A 66 32.98 31.04 83.77
CA ASN A 66 33.89 29.97 83.36
C ASN A 66 34.79 30.40 82.19
N ILE A 67 34.25 31.11 81.19
CA ILE A 67 35.04 31.65 80.06
C ILE A 67 36.10 32.62 80.57
N LYS A 68 35.77 33.52 81.51
CA LYS A 68 36.76 34.41 82.16
C LYS A 68 37.81 33.63 82.94
N ALA A 69 37.42 32.65 83.76
CA ALA A 69 38.36 31.82 84.50
C ALA A 69 39.35 31.08 83.59
N TYR A 70 38.87 30.52 82.46
CA TYR A 70 39.75 29.91 81.46
C TYR A 70 40.61 30.94 80.71
N GLN A 71 40.09 32.14 80.43
CA GLN A 71 40.89 33.23 79.82
C GLN A 71 42.01 33.71 80.77
N GLU A 72 41.72 33.86 82.06
CA GLU A 72 42.71 34.20 83.09
C GLU A 72 43.75 33.08 83.25
N GLN A 73 43.32 31.81 83.26
CA GLN A 73 44.24 30.67 83.31
C GLN A 73 45.13 30.58 82.06
N VAL A 74 44.58 30.83 80.86
CA VAL A 74 45.37 30.92 79.61
C VAL A 74 46.33 32.10 79.63
N PHE A 75 45.94 33.24 80.22
CA PHE A 75 46.82 34.40 80.38
C PHE A 75 47.97 34.11 81.34
N PHE A 76 47.67 33.48 82.48
CA PHE A 76 48.66 33.03 83.47
C PHE A 76 49.66 32.04 82.85
N LEU A 77 49.18 30.99 82.19
CA LEU A 77 50.04 29.99 81.53
C LEU A 77 50.88 30.59 80.39
N LYS A 78 50.36 31.59 79.66
CA LYS A 78 51.16 32.36 78.68
C LYS A 78 52.24 33.21 79.35
N GLY A 79 51.96 33.78 80.52
CA GLY A 79 52.94 34.47 81.35
C GLY A 79 54.05 33.54 81.85
N GLU A 80 53.68 32.37 82.37
CA GLU A 80 54.65 31.34 82.79
C GLU A 80 55.49 30.83 81.62
N LEU A 81 54.89 30.55 80.46
CA LEU A 81 55.60 30.19 79.23
C LEU A 81 56.57 31.29 78.78
N SER A 82 56.19 32.56 78.90
CA SER A 82 57.06 33.69 78.55
C SER A 82 58.24 33.80 79.52
N SER A 83 58.02 33.64 80.83
CA SER A 83 59.09 33.62 81.83
C SER A 83 60.01 32.40 81.69
N LEU A 84 59.45 31.22 81.37
CA LEU A 84 60.23 30.01 81.06
C LEU A 84 61.05 30.19 79.80
N LYS A 85 60.49 30.84 78.77
CA LYS A 85 61.23 31.17 77.55
C LYS A 85 62.37 32.13 77.86
N GLU A 86 62.15 33.23 78.57
CA GLU A 86 63.21 34.15 78.98
C GLU A 86 64.31 33.46 79.79
N LYS A 87 63.95 32.57 80.73
CA LYS A 87 64.93 31.76 81.49
C LYS A 87 65.70 30.80 80.57
N THR A 88 65.03 30.18 79.61
CA THR A 88 65.66 29.27 78.63
C THR A 88 66.61 30.05 77.72
N ASP A 89 66.18 31.21 77.21
CA ASP A 89 67.00 32.10 76.39
C ASP A 89 68.22 32.62 77.19
N HIS A 90 68.06 32.90 78.49
CA HIS A 90 69.17 33.28 79.37
C HIS A 90 70.15 32.12 79.61
N VAL A 91 69.66 30.91 79.87
CA VAL A 91 70.49 29.70 79.99
C VAL A 91 71.19 29.38 78.66
N VAL A 92 70.53 29.57 77.52
CA VAL A 92 71.15 29.41 76.20
C VAL A 92 72.26 30.45 75.99
N GLN A 93 72.04 31.73 76.35
CA GLN A 93 73.07 32.77 76.27
C GLN A 93 74.24 32.52 77.24
N GLU A 94 73.97 32.08 78.46
CA GLU A 94 75.00 31.69 79.41
C GLU A 94 75.79 30.47 78.90
N ASN A 95 75.11 29.48 78.34
CA ASN A 95 75.75 28.28 77.80
C ASN A 95 76.55 28.58 76.53
N THR A 96 76.08 29.44 75.62
CA THR A 96 76.91 29.89 74.47
C THR A 96 78.12 30.68 74.94
N ARG A 97 77.98 31.58 75.92
CA ARG A 97 79.12 32.29 76.53
C ARG A 97 80.11 31.34 77.20
N LEU A 98 79.63 30.39 78.01
CA LEU A 98 80.46 29.38 78.65
C LEU A 98 81.17 28.53 77.60
N HIS A 99 80.50 28.11 76.53
CA HIS A 99 81.12 27.41 75.41
C HIS A 99 82.19 28.26 74.70
N GLU A 100 81.97 29.56 74.50
CA GLU A 100 83.00 30.45 73.95
C GLU A 100 84.19 30.63 74.91
N ASP A 101 83.94 30.80 76.21
CA ASP A 101 85.00 30.98 77.21
C ASP A 101 85.80 29.67 77.40
N LEU A 102 85.14 28.51 77.32
CA LEU A 102 85.78 27.18 77.32
C LEU A 102 86.55 26.93 76.01
N ARG A 103 86.03 27.40 74.86
CA ARG A 103 86.73 27.38 73.56
C ARG A 103 87.98 28.26 73.59
N ARG A 104 87.89 29.48 74.15
CA ARG A 104 89.05 30.38 74.36
C ARG A 104 90.07 29.76 75.32
N ASN A 105 89.63 29.08 76.38
CA ASN A 105 90.51 28.40 77.33
C ASN A 105 91.19 27.16 76.71
N ILE A 106 90.49 26.41 75.86
CA ILE A 106 91.10 25.35 75.05
C ILE A 106 92.08 25.94 74.02
N GLU A 107 91.74 27.05 73.36
CA GLU A 107 92.64 27.73 72.41
C GLU A 107 93.91 28.23 73.11
N THR A 108 93.82 28.83 74.30
CA THR A 108 95.00 29.25 75.07
C THR A 108 95.80 28.07 75.65
N GLN A 109 95.15 26.97 76.07
CA GLN A 109 95.86 25.73 76.42
C GLN A 109 96.55 25.10 75.21
N MET A 110 95.93 25.12 74.03
CA MET A 110 96.53 24.64 72.78
C MET A 110 97.70 25.53 72.33
N ASP A 111 97.66 26.83 72.57
CA ASP A 111 98.79 27.73 72.33
C ASP A 111 99.93 27.54 73.35
N LEU A 112 99.62 27.23 74.61
CA LEU A 112 100.62 26.80 75.61
C LEU A 112 101.29 25.48 75.20
N VAL A 113 100.49 24.48 74.76
CA VAL A 113 101.00 23.20 74.22
C VAL A 113 101.84 23.42 72.95
N ARG A 114 101.49 24.39 72.10
CA ARG A 114 102.31 24.80 70.94
C ARG A 114 103.64 25.46 71.33
N GLN A 115 103.74 26.06 72.52
CA GLN A 115 104.97 26.68 73.03
C GLN A 115 105.94 25.67 73.69
N GLY A 116 105.55 24.39 73.83
CA GLY A 116 106.51 23.29 73.91
C GLY A 116 106.95 22.82 75.29
N GLU A 117 106.16 23.05 76.34
CA GLU A 117 106.35 22.41 77.66
C GLU A 117 105.14 21.53 78.03
N GLY A 118 105.15 20.28 77.54
CA GLY A 118 104.06 19.32 77.77
C GLY A 118 104.58 17.92 78.13
N SER A 119 104.29 17.45 79.35
CA SER A 119 104.75 16.13 79.82
C SER A 119 103.97 14.98 79.15
N GLY A 120 104.50 13.75 79.21
CA GLY A 120 103.89 12.58 78.56
C GLY A 120 102.44 12.26 78.96
N VAL A 121 101.94 12.83 80.06
CA VAL A 121 100.54 12.73 80.50
C VAL A 121 99.58 13.40 79.51
N GLU A 122 99.94 14.56 78.95
CA GLU A 122 99.07 15.31 78.03
C GLU A 122 98.80 14.55 76.73
N ARG A 123 99.78 13.77 76.26
CA ARG A 123 99.60 12.94 75.06
C ARG A 123 98.52 11.88 75.27
N VAL A 124 98.44 11.28 76.46
CA VAL A 124 97.43 10.27 76.80
C VAL A 124 96.04 10.90 76.96
N VAL A 125 95.97 12.10 77.57
CA VAL A 125 94.70 12.86 77.67
C VAL A 125 94.20 13.28 76.29
N MET A 126 95.07 13.75 75.41
CA MET A 126 94.74 14.10 74.02
C MET A 126 94.27 12.88 73.21
N GLU A 127 94.88 11.71 73.40
CA GLU A 127 94.44 10.48 72.72
C GLU A 127 93.06 10.02 73.21
N ASN A 128 92.79 10.09 74.52
CA ASN A 128 91.47 9.81 75.09
C ASN A 128 90.39 10.79 74.62
N MET A 129 90.68 12.09 74.56
CA MET A 129 89.73 13.09 74.05
C MET A 129 89.48 12.93 72.54
N ARG A 130 90.49 12.57 71.75
CA ARG A 130 90.29 12.18 70.33
C ARG A 130 89.39 10.97 70.21
N HIS A 131 89.57 9.95 71.05
CA HIS A 131 88.73 8.76 71.02
C HIS A 131 87.28 9.06 71.44
N GLN A 132 87.06 9.88 72.46
CA GLN A 132 85.73 10.34 72.85
C GLN A 132 85.06 11.19 71.76
N LEU A 133 85.79 12.11 71.11
CA LEU A 133 85.28 12.88 69.97
C LEU A 133 84.95 11.97 68.78
N GLN A 134 85.72 10.90 68.55
CA GLN A 134 85.44 9.92 67.51
C GLN A 134 84.12 9.17 67.80
N ILE A 135 83.93 8.67 69.03
CA ILE A 135 82.68 8.00 69.43
C ILE A 135 81.48 8.95 69.29
N LEU A 136 81.59 10.18 69.82
CA LEU A 136 80.52 11.20 69.70
C LEU A 136 80.23 11.58 68.23
N SER A 137 81.24 11.56 67.35
CA SER A 137 81.01 11.77 65.91
C SER A 137 80.26 10.61 65.25
N GLN A 138 80.56 9.37 65.63
CA GLN A 138 79.85 8.18 65.15
C GLN A 138 78.41 8.14 65.68
N GLU A 139 78.19 8.48 66.95
CA GLU A 139 76.86 8.62 67.53
C GLU A 139 76.04 9.71 66.81
N ARG A 140 76.63 10.89 66.57
CA ARG A 140 76.00 11.96 65.79
C ARG A 140 75.61 11.47 64.39
N ASP A 141 76.50 10.78 63.69
CA ASP A 141 76.25 10.35 62.32
C ASP A 141 75.15 9.26 62.28
N ASN A 142 75.15 8.33 63.24
CA ASN A 142 74.05 7.37 63.44
C ASN A 142 72.71 8.08 63.73
N TYR A 143 72.69 9.12 64.56
CA TYR A 143 71.47 9.91 64.82
C TYR A 143 70.99 10.68 63.59
N VAL A 144 71.90 11.16 62.74
CA VAL A 144 71.56 11.82 61.47
C VAL A 144 70.96 10.81 60.48
N GLU A 145 71.53 9.60 60.35
CA GLU A 145 70.95 8.54 59.52
C GLU A 145 69.56 8.12 60.02
N LEU A 146 69.39 7.91 61.34
CA LEU A 146 68.08 7.59 61.92
C LEU A 146 67.04 8.70 61.69
N TRP A 147 67.43 9.96 61.83
CA TRP A 147 66.56 11.10 61.55
C TRP A 147 66.19 11.19 60.07
N GLN A 148 67.16 11.01 59.16
CA GLN A 148 66.93 10.98 57.72
C GLN A 148 65.98 9.84 57.33
N ASN A 149 66.16 8.63 57.87
CA ASN A 149 65.26 7.50 57.62
C ASN A 149 63.83 7.83 58.10
N ALA A 150 63.67 8.38 59.30
CA ALA A 150 62.37 8.80 59.81
C ALA A 150 61.70 9.90 58.95
N THR A 151 62.47 10.84 58.39
CA THR A 151 61.91 11.84 57.45
C THR A 151 61.47 11.22 56.13
N HIS A 152 62.23 10.28 55.55
CA HIS A 152 61.84 9.59 54.31
C HIS A 152 60.59 8.69 54.54
N GLU A 153 60.48 8.04 55.69
CA GLU A 153 59.28 7.27 56.06
C GLU A 153 58.04 8.18 56.19
N LEU A 154 58.17 9.36 56.81
CA LEU A 154 57.10 10.35 56.90
C LEU A 154 56.68 10.89 55.52
N GLU A 155 57.63 11.19 54.63
CA GLU A 155 57.34 11.61 53.25
C GLU A 155 56.62 10.51 52.47
N SER A 156 57.08 9.25 52.59
CA SER A 156 56.41 8.10 51.97
C SER A 156 54.98 7.91 52.49
N LEU A 157 54.74 8.08 53.79
CA LEU A 157 53.39 7.98 54.37
C LEU A 157 52.47 9.11 53.89
N GLN A 158 52.98 10.34 53.76
CA GLN A 158 52.22 11.46 53.22
C GLN A 158 51.83 11.24 51.75
N GLU A 159 52.72 10.65 50.94
CA GLU A 159 52.40 10.38 49.54
C GLU A 159 51.31 9.30 49.41
N ILE A 160 51.38 8.24 50.23
CA ILE A 160 50.32 7.23 50.34
C ILE A 160 48.99 7.85 50.79
N GLU A 161 49.00 8.86 51.67
CA GLU A 161 47.79 9.58 52.08
C GLU A 161 47.21 10.41 50.93
N ARG A 162 48.05 11.14 50.17
CA ARG A 162 47.63 11.88 48.96
C ARG A 162 47.04 10.98 47.88
N GLU A 163 47.66 9.83 47.63
CA GLU A 163 47.11 8.83 46.70
C GLU A 163 45.72 8.37 47.15
N LYS A 164 45.55 8.04 48.43
CA LYS A 164 44.25 7.65 49.02
C LYS A 164 43.21 8.77 48.93
N GLU A 165 43.58 10.04 49.13
CA GLU A 165 42.66 11.17 48.95
C GLU A 165 42.19 11.30 47.50
N VAL A 166 43.10 11.16 46.53
CA VAL A 166 42.76 11.16 45.10
C VAL A 166 41.83 10.00 44.76
N ASP A 167 42.12 8.80 45.29
CA ASP A 167 41.30 7.59 45.11
C ASP A 167 39.90 7.72 45.72
N LEU A 168 39.79 8.31 46.92
CA LEU A 168 38.49 8.61 47.53
C LEU A 168 37.71 9.65 46.71
N LYS A 169 38.40 10.64 46.13
CA LYS A 169 37.80 11.68 45.29
C LYS A 169 37.33 11.14 43.93
N THR A 170 38.05 10.20 43.32
CA THR A 170 37.60 9.51 42.09
C THR A 170 36.43 8.57 42.38
N ARG A 171 36.49 7.76 43.45
CA ARG A 171 35.38 6.91 43.90
C ARG A 171 34.12 7.72 44.21
N SER A 172 34.25 8.87 44.87
CA SER A 172 33.15 9.80 45.15
C SER A 172 32.50 10.29 43.84
N LYS A 173 33.29 10.76 42.87
CA LYS A 173 32.79 11.16 41.54
C LYS A 173 32.04 10.00 40.85
N ASN A 174 32.63 8.81 40.83
CA ASN A 174 32.02 7.63 40.21
C ASN A 174 30.68 7.27 40.87
N LEU A 175 30.61 7.33 42.20
CA LEU A 175 29.38 7.09 42.95
C LEU A 175 28.29 8.13 42.62
N THR A 176 28.64 9.43 42.51
CA THR A 176 27.67 10.45 42.08
C THR A 176 27.21 10.26 40.63
N SER A 177 28.07 9.77 39.72
CA SER A 177 27.66 9.42 38.35
C SER A 177 26.67 8.26 38.34
N MET A 178 27.00 7.17 39.03
CA MET A 178 26.12 6.00 39.15
C MET A 178 24.77 6.35 39.79
N GLN A 179 24.75 7.23 40.79
CA GLN A 179 23.52 7.72 41.41
C GLN A 179 22.66 8.55 40.43
N ASN A 180 23.29 9.36 39.56
CA ASN A 180 22.59 10.09 38.50
C ASN A 180 22.04 9.15 37.43
N ASP A 181 22.80 8.14 37.01
CA ASP A 181 22.35 7.18 36.00
C ASP A 181 21.23 6.26 36.53
N LEU A 182 21.29 5.88 37.81
CA LEU A 182 20.19 5.21 38.52
C LEU A 182 18.93 6.08 38.58
N LYS A 183 19.07 7.40 38.78
CA LYS A 183 17.94 8.34 38.72
C LYS A 183 17.30 8.39 37.32
N LYS A 184 18.10 8.44 36.24
CA LYS A 184 17.61 8.37 34.85
C LYS A 184 16.89 7.05 34.59
N ALA A 185 17.46 5.92 35.03
CA ALA A 185 16.87 4.59 34.86
C ALA A 185 15.50 4.46 35.55
N ARG A 186 15.33 5.07 36.74
CA ARG A 186 14.02 5.17 37.41
C ARG A 186 13.01 5.99 36.60
N GLN A 187 13.41 7.14 36.07
CA GLN A 187 12.54 7.98 35.23
C GLN A 187 12.08 7.22 33.96
N PHE A 188 12.98 6.51 33.28
CA PHE A 188 12.59 5.66 32.14
C PHE A 188 11.64 4.52 32.53
N ALA A 189 11.81 3.92 33.72
CA ALA A 189 10.89 2.89 34.21
C ALA A 189 9.49 3.45 34.51
N GLU A 190 9.40 4.65 35.11
CA GLU A 190 8.15 5.38 35.36
C GLU A 190 7.44 5.75 34.04
N GLU A 191 8.17 6.24 33.04
CA GLU A 191 7.64 6.53 31.70
C GLU A 191 7.12 5.26 31.00
N LEU A 192 7.89 4.17 31.03
CA LEU A 192 7.46 2.88 30.48
C LEU A 192 6.22 2.33 31.18
N GLN A 193 6.11 2.48 32.50
CA GLN A 193 4.92 2.07 33.25
C GLN A 193 3.69 2.90 32.86
N LEU A 194 3.86 4.21 32.64
CA LEU A 194 2.79 5.10 32.20
C LEU A 194 2.32 4.78 30.76
N VAL A 195 3.24 4.44 29.86
CA VAL A 195 2.92 3.94 28.51
C VAL A 195 2.21 2.58 28.58
N ASN A 196 2.67 1.64 29.42
CA ASN A 196 2.03 0.34 29.59
C ASN A 196 0.59 0.48 30.11
N ASN A 197 0.36 1.38 31.07
CA ASN A 197 -0.98 1.69 31.59
C ASN A 197 -1.88 2.29 30.50
N LYS A 198 -1.37 3.17 29.64
CA LYS A 198 -2.13 3.70 28.48
C LYS A 198 -2.52 2.59 27.50
N LEU A 199 -1.56 1.73 27.12
CA LEU A 199 -1.82 0.58 26.23
C LEU A 199 -2.84 -0.40 26.83
N ARG A 200 -2.81 -0.62 28.15
CA ARG A 200 -3.83 -1.42 28.86
C ARG A 200 -5.22 -0.80 28.76
N MET A 201 -5.36 0.51 29.00
CA MET A 201 -6.64 1.20 28.85
C MET A 201 -7.15 1.20 27.40
N GLU A 202 -6.27 1.27 26.40
CA GLU A 202 -6.66 1.13 24.98
C GLU A 202 -7.09 -0.30 24.65
N HIS A 203 -6.36 -1.31 25.13
CA HIS A 203 -6.74 -2.72 24.96
C HIS A 203 -8.09 -3.03 25.60
N GLU A 204 -8.37 -2.50 26.80
CA GLU A 204 -9.66 -2.64 27.49
C GLU A 204 -10.81 -1.97 26.72
N LYS A 205 -10.57 -0.80 26.11
CA LYS A 205 -11.53 -0.15 25.20
C LYS A 205 -11.78 -0.97 23.94
N PHE A 206 -10.75 -1.52 23.31
CA PHE A 206 -10.90 -2.40 22.14
C PHE A 206 -11.68 -3.66 22.49
N LEU A 207 -11.40 -4.27 23.65
CA LEU A 207 -12.14 -5.44 24.15
C LEU A 207 -13.62 -5.12 24.39
N SER A 208 -13.92 -3.99 25.04
CA SER A 208 -15.31 -3.53 25.22
C SER A 208 -16.01 -3.25 23.89
N THR A 209 -15.30 -2.72 22.89
CA THR A 209 -15.86 -2.45 21.56
C THR A 209 -16.16 -3.74 20.79
N ALA A 210 -15.25 -4.72 20.87
CA ALA A 210 -15.48 -6.06 20.31
C ALA A 210 -16.68 -6.75 20.96
N GLN A 211 -16.80 -6.68 22.29
CA GLN A 211 -17.95 -7.22 23.03
C GLN A 211 -19.28 -6.59 22.61
N THR A 212 -19.33 -5.27 22.36
CA THR A 212 -20.55 -4.63 21.83
C THR A 212 -20.86 -5.07 20.39
N GLN A 213 -19.84 -5.24 19.55
CA GLN A 213 -20.04 -5.74 18.18
C GLN A 213 -20.50 -7.20 18.15
N ASP A 214 -19.99 -8.06 19.03
CA ASP A 214 -20.48 -9.44 19.17
C ASP A 214 -21.95 -9.48 19.62
N GLN A 215 -22.36 -8.58 20.52
CA GLN A 215 -23.76 -8.43 20.94
C GLN A 215 -24.66 -7.99 19.77
N GLU A 216 -24.27 -6.95 19.02
CA GLU A 216 -24.98 -6.50 17.81
C GLU A 216 -25.11 -7.63 16.77
N ILE A 217 -24.05 -8.41 16.55
CA ILE A 217 -24.04 -9.56 15.64
C ILE A 217 -25.03 -10.63 16.11
N ASP A 218 -25.09 -10.95 17.40
CA ASP A 218 -26.01 -11.95 17.93
C ASP A 218 -27.47 -11.48 17.98
N GLU A 219 -27.71 -10.18 18.16
CA GLU A 219 -29.02 -9.54 17.96
C GLU A 219 -29.50 -9.68 16.52
N VAL A 220 -28.68 -9.27 15.53
CA VAL A 220 -29.00 -9.40 14.10
C VAL A 220 -29.20 -10.87 13.69
N ARG A 221 -28.40 -11.80 14.23
CA ARG A 221 -28.63 -13.24 14.05
C ARG A 221 -29.96 -13.69 14.64
N SER A 222 -30.41 -13.08 15.74
CA SER A 222 -31.71 -13.35 16.37
C SER A 222 -32.87 -12.85 15.52
N GLU A 223 -32.77 -11.65 14.96
CA GLU A 223 -33.76 -11.10 14.02
C GLU A 223 -33.84 -11.94 12.73
N LEU A 224 -32.69 -12.32 12.16
CA LEU A 224 -32.65 -13.21 10.99
C LEU A 224 -33.32 -14.57 11.26
N ARG A 225 -33.24 -15.09 12.50
CA ARG A 225 -33.98 -16.30 12.90
C ARG A 225 -35.49 -16.05 12.95
N LYS A 226 -35.96 -14.91 13.47
CA LYS A 226 -37.39 -14.53 13.47
C LYS A 226 -37.94 -14.41 12.05
N CYS A 227 -37.31 -13.62 11.18
CA CYS A 227 -37.75 -13.43 9.80
C CYS A 227 -37.73 -14.74 8.98
N LYS A 228 -36.81 -15.67 9.26
CA LYS A 228 -36.82 -17.01 8.66
C LYS A 228 -38.01 -17.87 9.08
N ILE A 229 -38.54 -17.69 10.29
CA ILE A 229 -39.74 -18.38 10.78
C ILE A 229 -40.99 -17.75 10.15
N GLU A 230 -41.08 -16.42 10.11
CA GLU A 230 -42.16 -15.68 9.45
C GLU A 230 -42.25 -16.03 7.96
N LEU A 231 -41.13 -16.07 7.24
CA LEU A 231 -41.07 -16.46 5.83
C LEU A 231 -41.58 -17.90 5.60
N LYS A 232 -41.34 -18.83 6.53
CA LYS A 232 -41.88 -20.19 6.45
C LYS A 232 -43.40 -20.20 6.65
N SER A 233 -43.90 -19.39 7.58
CA SER A 233 -45.34 -19.25 7.83
C SER A 233 -46.08 -18.67 6.61
N VAL A 234 -45.57 -17.58 6.03
CA VAL A 234 -46.15 -16.94 4.83
C VAL A 234 -46.09 -17.88 3.61
N LYS A 235 -45.03 -18.69 3.46
CA LYS A 235 -44.98 -19.71 2.40
C LYS A 235 -46.07 -20.76 2.56
N ALA A 236 -46.26 -21.31 3.77
CA ALA A 236 -47.31 -22.29 4.03
C ALA A 236 -48.72 -21.74 3.72
N GLN A 237 -49.00 -20.49 4.09
CA GLN A 237 -50.25 -19.80 3.73
C GLN A 237 -50.44 -19.65 2.22
N ASN A 238 -49.37 -19.40 1.46
CA ASN A 238 -49.41 -19.25 0.01
C ASN A 238 -49.65 -20.59 -0.70
N ASP A 239 -49.06 -21.67 -0.18
CA ASP A 239 -49.28 -23.03 -0.69
C ASP A 239 -50.72 -23.52 -0.39
N GLU A 240 -51.28 -23.15 0.76
CA GLU A 240 -52.70 -23.39 1.09
C GLU A 240 -53.64 -22.66 0.12
N LEU A 241 -53.41 -21.37 -0.14
CA LEU A 241 -54.18 -20.58 -1.10
C LEU A 241 -54.12 -21.16 -2.53
N ARG A 242 -52.95 -21.67 -2.97
CA ARG A 242 -52.80 -22.34 -4.28
C ARG A 242 -53.67 -23.59 -4.39
N SER A 243 -53.70 -24.43 -3.36
CA SER A 243 -54.56 -25.63 -3.34
C SER A 243 -56.06 -25.27 -3.47
N THR A 244 -56.49 -24.15 -2.86
CA THR A 244 -57.89 -23.69 -3.01
C THR A 244 -58.23 -23.22 -4.44
N LEU A 245 -57.27 -22.66 -5.18
CA LEU A 245 -57.46 -22.25 -6.58
C LEU A 245 -57.61 -23.45 -7.52
N GLU A 246 -56.72 -24.44 -7.41
CA GLU A 246 -56.76 -25.67 -8.22
C GLU A 246 -58.10 -26.41 -8.09
N LEU A 247 -58.65 -26.46 -6.87
CA LEU A 247 -59.94 -27.09 -6.59
C LEU A 247 -61.13 -26.34 -7.20
N MET A 248 -61.02 -25.01 -7.38
CA MET A 248 -62.04 -24.20 -8.03
C MET A 248 -61.98 -24.33 -9.56
N GLU A 249 -60.79 -24.41 -10.15
CA GLU A 249 -60.63 -24.69 -11.59
C GLU A 249 -61.21 -26.05 -12.00
N GLY A 250 -61.00 -27.09 -11.17
CA GLY A 250 -61.56 -28.42 -11.42
C GLY A 250 -63.09 -28.44 -11.51
N ARG A 251 -63.77 -27.57 -10.75
CA ARG A 251 -65.24 -27.43 -10.75
C ARG A 251 -65.80 -26.73 -11.99
N ILE A 252 -65.00 -25.89 -12.65
CA ILE A 252 -65.38 -25.24 -13.91
C ILE A 252 -65.32 -26.28 -15.05
N ARG A 253 -64.20 -27.02 -15.14
CA ARG A 253 -63.97 -28.04 -16.18
C ARG A 253 -64.96 -29.22 -16.16
N ALA A 254 -65.74 -29.40 -15.09
CA ALA A 254 -66.84 -30.36 -15.02
C ALA A 254 -68.14 -29.81 -15.61
N ARG A 255 -68.44 -28.52 -15.38
CA ARG A 255 -69.68 -27.85 -15.83
C ARG A 255 -69.73 -27.65 -17.34
N ASP A 256 -68.56 -27.51 -17.98
CA ASP A 256 -68.44 -27.33 -19.43
C ASP A 256 -68.68 -28.64 -20.23
N ARG A 257 -68.74 -29.80 -19.57
CA ARG A 257 -68.92 -31.12 -20.25
C ARG A 257 -70.37 -31.58 -20.36
N GLU A 258 -71.32 -30.92 -19.69
CA GLU A 258 -72.72 -31.36 -19.57
C GLU A 258 -73.70 -30.57 -20.47
N ARG A 259 -73.22 -29.97 -21.57
CA ARG A 259 -74.04 -29.15 -22.50
C ARG A 259 -73.91 -29.52 -23.99
N GLY A 260 -73.41 -30.73 -24.28
CA GLY A 260 -72.86 -31.07 -25.61
C GLY A 260 -73.73 -31.89 -26.58
N ASP A 261 -74.75 -32.61 -26.12
CA ASP A 261 -75.39 -33.67 -26.92
C ASP A 261 -76.92 -33.52 -27.06
N GLU A 262 -77.41 -33.09 -28.23
CA GLU A 262 -78.76 -33.42 -28.73
C GLU A 262 -78.94 -33.06 -30.24
N SER A 263 -79.81 -33.82 -30.93
CA SER A 263 -80.33 -33.59 -32.30
C SER A 263 -79.55 -34.05 -33.55
N ASN A 264 -79.54 -35.37 -33.77
CA ASN A 264 -80.06 -36.09 -34.96
C ASN A 264 -79.95 -35.53 -36.42
N ARG A 265 -79.44 -36.44 -37.27
CA ARG A 265 -79.86 -36.83 -38.65
C ARG A 265 -81.34 -36.61 -38.99
N GLU A 266 -81.82 -36.54 -40.24
CA GLU A 266 -81.25 -36.50 -41.61
C GLU A 266 -82.43 -36.04 -42.51
N GLN A 267 -82.23 -35.12 -43.45
CA GLN A 267 -83.21 -34.85 -44.52
C GLN A 267 -82.48 -34.50 -45.82
N GLU A 268 -81.69 -35.45 -46.28
CA GLU A 268 -81.17 -35.53 -47.65
C GLU A 268 -82.38 -35.64 -48.64
N ALA A 269 -82.27 -35.46 -49.97
CA ALA A 269 -81.14 -35.83 -50.82
C ALA A 269 -81.15 -35.20 -52.24
N ILE A 270 -81.81 -34.04 -52.48
CA ILE A 270 -81.97 -33.51 -53.86
C ILE A 270 -81.50 -32.06 -54.03
N ASP A 271 -81.94 -31.10 -53.20
CA ASP A 271 -81.27 -29.79 -53.14
C ASP A 271 -79.85 -29.91 -52.56
N THR A 272 -79.58 -31.03 -51.88
CA THR A 272 -78.26 -31.40 -51.39
C THR A 272 -77.22 -31.34 -52.50
N ARG A 273 -77.47 -31.61 -53.79
CA ARG A 273 -76.33 -31.59 -54.73
C ARG A 273 -75.75 -30.19 -55.02
N VAL A 274 -76.54 -29.13 -54.86
CA VAL A 274 -76.08 -27.75 -55.03
C VAL A 274 -75.71 -27.14 -53.67
N GLU A 275 -76.50 -27.45 -52.64
CA GLU A 275 -76.17 -27.07 -51.27
C GLU A 275 -74.95 -27.85 -50.73
N GLU A 276 -74.65 -29.07 -51.13
CA GLU A 276 -73.40 -29.83 -50.83
C GLU A 276 -72.20 -29.07 -51.38
N LEU A 277 -72.27 -28.52 -52.59
CA LEU A 277 -71.14 -27.79 -53.16
C LEU A 277 -70.99 -26.41 -52.52
N HIS A 278 -72.09 -25.74 -52.16
CA HIS A 278 -72.02 -24.45 -51.46
C HIS A 278 -71.65 -24.61 -49.98
N THR A 279 -72.21 -25.60 -49.28
CA THR A 279 -71.88 -25.96 -47.89
C THR A 279 -70.52 -26.62 -47.80
N ALA A 280 -70.05 -27.43 -48.75
CA ALA A 280 -68.67 -27.91 -48.73
C ALA A 280 -67.67 -26.76 -48.98
N VAL A 281 -68.01 -25.76 -49.80
CA VAL A 281 -67.19 -24.54 -49.90
C VAL A 281 -67.23 -23.76 -48.58
N ILE A 282 -68.40 -23.48 -48.00
CA ILE A 282 -68.53 -22.79 -46.71
C ILE A 282 -67.90 -23.59 -45.55
N GLU A 283 -67.96 -24.92 -45.57
CA GLU A 283 -67.34 -25.83 -44.60
C GLU A 283 -65.83 -25.84 -44.79
N MET A 284 -65.32 -25.86 -46.02
CA MET A 284 -63.89 -25.78 -46.30
C MET A 284 -63.33 -24.38 -45.99
N GLU A 285 -64.09 -23.31 -46.23
CA GLU A 285 -63.76 -21.94 -45.81
C GLU A 285 -63.86 -21.78 -44.29
N SER A 286 -64.85 -22.40 -43.63
CA SER A 286 -64.98 -22.45 -42.18
C SER A 286 -63.87 -23.25 -41.54
N ARG A 287 -63.49 -24.41 -42.13
CA ARG A 287 -62.34 -25.23 -41.72
C ARG A 287 -61.02 -24.54 -41.98
N LEU A 288 -60.88 -23.80 -43.08
CA LEU A 288 -59.71 -22.96 -43.35
C LEU A 288 -59.64 -21.78 -42.38
N SER A 289 -60.75 -21.12 -42.08
CA SER A 289 -60.86 -20.03 -41.08
C SER A 289 -60.59 -20.55 -39.66
N ALA A 290 -61.08 -21.73 -39.30
CA ALA A 290 -60.81 -22.41 -38.05
C ALA A 290 -59.33 -22.84 -37.97
N ALA A 291 -58.77 -23.40 -39.04
CA ALA A 291 -57.35 -23.74 -39.12
C ALA A 291 -56.45 -22.49 -39.06
N LEU A 292 -56.82 -21.38 -39.71
CA LEU A 292 -56.11 -20.11 -39.62
C LEU A 292 -56.20 -19.49 -38.22
N LYS A 293 -57.36 -19.55 -37.56
CA LYS A 293 -57.53 -19.17 -36.14
C LYS A 293 -56.71 -20.07 -35.22
N GLN A 294 -56.66 -21.38 -35.48
CA GLN A 294 -55.88 -22.33 -34.70
C GLN A 294 -54.37 -22.13 -34.91
N VAL A 295 -53.91 -21.88 -36.15
CA VAL A 295 -52.52 -21.46 -36.45
C VAL A 295 -52.20 -20.11 -35.82
N GLY A 296 -53.17 -19.18 -35.73
CA GLY A 296 -53.05 -17.94 -34.99
C GLY A 296 -52.81 -18.18 -33.49
N ARG A 297 -53.64 -19.01 -32.85
CA ARG A 297 -53.47 -19.41 -31.43
C ARG A 297 -52.14 -20.14 -31.20
N LEU A 298 -51.79 -21.10 -32.05
CA LEU A 298 -50.53 -21.83 -31.96
C LEU A 298 -49.32 -20.91 -32.17
N ARG A 299 -49.45 -19.81 -32.92
CA ARG A 299 -48.41 -18.78 -33.04
C ARG A 299 -48.30 -17.93 -31.77
N THR A 300 -49.41 -17.54 -31.14
CA THR A 300 -49.36 -16.81 -29.86
C THR A 300 -48.85 -17.71 -28.73
N GLU A 301 -49.34 -18.94 -28.62
CA GLU A 301 -48.82 -19.93 -27.68
C GLU A 301 -47.32 -20.20 -27.90
N LYS A 302 -46.86 -20.24 -29.16
CA LYS A 302 -45.42 -20.33 -29.46
C LYS A 302 -44.65 -19.10 -28.97
N THR A 303 -45.12 -17.88 -29.23
CA THR A 303 -44.41 -16.67 -28.75
C THR A 303 -44.40 -16.58 -27.23
N ASP A 304 -45.50 -16.94 -26.57
CA ASP A 304 -45.63 -16.93 -25.11
C ASP A 304 -44.69 -17.97 -24.48
N LEU A 305 -44.55 -19.15 -25.10
CA LEU A 305 -43.58 -20.18 -24.71
C LEU A 305 -42.13 -19.74 -24.99
N GLU A 306 -41.85 -19.07 -26.12
CA GLU A 306 -40.53 -18.53 -26.43
C GLU A 306 -40.11 -17.43 -25.43
N GLU A 307 -41.03 -16.54 -25.02
CA GLU A 307 -40.79 -15.58 -23.93
C GLU A 307 -40.61 -16.26 -22.57
N ALA A 308 -41.45 -17.25 -22.23
CA ALA A 308 -41.32 -17.99 -20.98
C ALA A 308 -39.98 -18.74 -20.88
N VAL A 309 -39.53 -19.36 -21.98
CA VAL A 309 -38.19 -19.99 -22.07
C VAL A 309 -37.09 -18.94 -21.92
N GLY A 310 -37.22 -17.77 -22.57
CA GLY A 310 -36.25 -16.67 -22.41
C GLY A 310 -36.16 -16.12 -20.97
N ILE A 311 -37.29 -16.03 -20.27
CA ILE A 311 -37.34 -15.65 -18.85
C ILE A 311 -36.68 -16.74 -17.98
N LEU A 312 -36.96 -18.03 -18.25
CA LEU A 312 -36.35 -19.15 -17.54
C LEU A 312 -34.83 -19.23 -17.76
N GLN A 313 -34.33 -18.99 -18.99
CA GLN A 313 -32.89 -18.93 -19.28
C GLN A 313 -32.20 -17.76 -18.56
N LYS A 314 -32.82 -16.56 -18.55
CA LYS A 314 -32.33 -15.42 -17.76
C LYS A 314 -32.32 -15.72 -16.25
N LYS A 315 -33.31 -16.46 -15.76
CA LYS A 315 -33.39 -16.86 -14.34
C LYS A 315 -32.35 -17.94 -14.00
N SER A 316 -32.08 -18.88 -14.91
CA SER A 316 -31.04 -19.91 -14.75
C SER A 316 -29.66 -19.27 -14.64
N SER A 317 -29.28 -18.45 -15.63
CA SER A 317 -28.00 -17.73 -15.63
C SER A 317 -27.82 -16.81 -14.41
N GLN A 318 -28.88 -16.14 -13.93
CA GLN A 318 -28.84 -15.38 -12.67
C GLN A 318 -28.66 -16.25 -11.42
N LEU A 319 -29.18 -17.49 -11.41
CA LEU A 319 -28.98 -18.42 -10.31
C LEU A 319 -27.57 -19.03 -10.34
N GLU A 320 -27.10 -19.43 -11.52
CA GLU A 320 -25.73 -19.93 -11.76
C GLU A 320 -24.68 -18.88 -11.35
N GLN A 321 -24.89 -17.61 -11.70
CA GLN A 321 -24.01 -16.52 -11.28
C GLN A 321 -24.01 -16.33 -9.76
N ARG A 322 -25.18 -16.35 -9.11
CA ARG A 322 -25.27 -16.25 -7.63
C ARG A 322 -24.66 -17.44 -6.93
N GLU A 323 -24.77 -18.64 -7.50
CA GLU A 323 -24.14 -19.85 -6.99
C GLU A 323 -22.61 -19.75 -7.10
N PHE A 324 -22.09 -19.26 -8.23
CA PHE A 324 -20.66 -18.99 -8.41
C PHE A 324 -20.14 -17.93 -7.41
N GLU A 325 -20.86 -16.81 -7.23
CA GLU A 325 -20.54 -15.77 -6.26
C GLU A 325 -20.54 -16.33 -4.82
N ALA A 326 -21.55 -17.13 -4.46
CA ALA A 326 -21.60 -17.80 -3.16
C ALA A 326 -20.46 -18.80 -2.95
N ILE A 327 -20.11 -19.60 -3.97
CA ILE A 327 -18.96 -20.52 -3.94
C ILE A 327 -17.64 -19.76 -3.79
N SER A 328 -17.49 -18.59 -4.44
CA SER A 328 -16.32 -17.73 -4.27
C SER A 328 -16.24 -17.22 -2.82
N HIS A 329 -17.31 -16.64 -2.29
CA HIS A 329 -17.34 -16.15 -0.91
C HIS A 329 -17.08 -17.26 0.12
N VAL A 330 -17.58 -18.48 -0.10
CA VAL A 330 -17.28 -19.64 0.75
C VAL A 330 -15.79 -20.01 0.66
N ARG A 331 -15.20 -20.00 -0.53
CA ARG A 331 -13.76 -20.26 -0.72
C ARG A 331 -12.89 -19.22 -0.01
N ASP A 332 -13.20 -17.94 -0.18
CA ASP A 332 -12.47 -16.84 0.47
C ASP A 332 -12.57 -16.95 2.00
N SER A 333 -13.78 -17.27 2.51
CA SER A 333 -14.02 -17.49 3.94
C SER A 333 -13.24 -18.69 4.48
N VAL A 334 -13.19 -19.81 3.73
CA VAL A 334 -12.40 -20.99 4.11
C VAL A 334 -10.91 -20.65 4.14
N GLN A 335 -10.39 -19.96 3.13
CA GLN A 335 -8.98 -19.56 3.09
C GLN A 335 -8.61 -18.61 4.26
N MET A 336 -9.51 -17.69 4.65
CA MET A 336 -9.32 -16.88 5.85
C MET A 336 -9.27 -17.72 7.13
N VAL A 337 -10.13 -18.73 7.27
CA VAL A 337 -10.15 -19.64 8.42
C VAL A 337 -8.89 -20.52 8.45
N GLU A 338 -8.44 -21.04 7.31
CA GLU A 338 -7.20 -21.80 7.17
C GLU A 338 -5.98 -20.97 7.58
N ASN A 339 -5.89 -19.71 7.11
CA ASN A 339 -4.83 -18.78 7.54
C ASN A 339 -4.87 -18.52 9.05
N ALA A 340 -6.05 -18.28 9.63
CA ALA A 340 -6.19 -18.06 11.08
C ALA A 340 -5.81 -19.32 11.90
N ILE A 341 -6.10 -20.52 11.40
CA ILE A 341 -5.66 -21.79 12.01
C ILE A 341 -4.14 -21.92 11.94
N LEU A 342 -3.52 -21.63 10.79
CA LEU A 342 -2.06 -21.66 10.63
C LEU A 342 -1.36 -20.64 11.54
N GLU A 343 -1.90 -19.43 11.69
CA GLU A 343 -1.38 -18.41 12.60
C GLU A 343 -1.50 -18.84 14.07
N ARG A 344 -2.65 -19.41 14.47
CA ARG A 344 -2.85 -20.00 15.80
C ARG A 344 -1.86 -21.13 16.07
N ASP A 345 -1.65 -22.03 15.12
CA ASP A 345 -0.77 -23.19 15.30
C ASP A 345 0.69 -22.76 15.38
N GLN A 346 1.10 -21.74 14.61
CA GLN A 346 2.40 -21.09 14.80
C GLN A 346 2.54 -20.42 16.17
N ALA A 347 1.47 -19.77 16.68
CA ALA A 347 1.49 -19.17 18.02
C ALA A 347 1.63 -20.23 19.12
N LEU A 348 0.89 -21.35 19.03
CA LEU A 348 1.00 -22.50 19.93
C LEU A 348 2.40 -23.11 19.93
N VAL A 349 3.03 -23.28 18.77
CA VAL A 349 4.43 -23.78 18.69
C VAL A 349 5.41 -22.80 19.36
N ARG A 350 5.25 -21.48 19.16
CA ARG A 350 6.08 -20.46 19.84
C ARG A 350 5.86 -20.50 21.36
N GLU A 351 4.62 -20.61 21.83
CA GLU A 351 4.29 -20.75 23.25
C GLU A 351 4.93 -22.01 23.84
N GLN A 352 4.79 -23.16 23.18
CA GLN A 352 5.34 -24.43 23.64
C GLN A 352 6.87 -24.40 23.75
N GLN A 353 7.56 -23.75 22.79
CA GLN A 353 9.01 -23.52 22.87
C GLN A 353 9.39 -22.63 24.08
N LYS A 354 8.60 -21.57 24.37
CA LYS A 354 8.84 -20.73 25.55
C LYS A 354 8.56 -21.46 26.85
N ALA A 355 7.51 -22.28 26.92
CA ALA A 355 7.21 -23.12 28.07
C ALA A 355 8.32 -24.17 28.34
N GLN A 356 8.87 -24.78 27.29
CA GLN A 356 10.02 -25.68 27.40
C GLN A 356 11.27 -24.98 27.93
N GLU A 357 11.57 -23.76 27.48
CA GLU A 357 12.70 -22.98 28.00
C GLU A 357 12.48 -22.54 29.46
N ILE A 358 11.25 -22.15 29.82
CA ILE A 358 10.90 -21.85 31.22
C ILE A 358 11.13 -23.07 32.11
N ASN A 359 10.68 -24.26 31.71
CA ASN A 359 10.90 -25.50 32.46
C ASN A 359 12.40 -25.82 32.58
N ARG A 360 13.18 -25.68 31.49
CA ARG A 360 14.63 -25.86 31.49
C ARG A 360 15.34 -24.88 32.44
N LEU A 361 14.94 -23.61 32.46
CA LEU A 361 15.48 -22.61 33.37
C LEU A 361 15.09 -22.89 34.84
N GLN A 362 13.85 -23.33 35.09
CA GLN A 362 13.42 -23.80 36.41
C GLN A 362 14.25 -25.00 36.88
N ASP A 363 14.55 -25.97 36.02
CA ASP A 363 15.44 -27.10 36.35
C ASP A 363 16.87 -26.66 36.69
N VAL A 364 17.41 -25.66 35.99
CA VAL A 364 18.73 -25.08 36.31
C VAL A 364 18.70 -24.36 37.66
N ILE A 365 17.68 -23.53 37.91
CA ILE A 365 17.49 -22.87 39.22
C ILE A 365 17.35 -23.90 40.34
N ASN A 366 16.56 -24.96 40.13
CA ASN A 366 16.38 -26.05 41.09
C ASN A 366 17.68 -26.82 41.37
N LYS A 367 18.57 -26.97 40.38
CA LYS A 367 19.92 -27.55 40.61
C LYS A 367 20.79 -26.62 41.43
N ILE A 368 20.88 -25.34 41.07
CA ILE A 368 21.66 -24.33 41.80
C ILE A 368 21.18 -24.21 43.26
N LEU A 369 19.87 -24.23 43.51
CA LEU A 369 19.30 -24.23 44.86
C LEU A 369 19.65 -25.49 45.65
N LYS A 370 19.62 -26.67 45.02
CA LYS A 370 20.03 -27.94 45.65
C LYS A 370 21.53 -27.96 45.96
N GLU A 371 22.36 -27.42 45.09
CA GLU A 371 23.82 -27.34 45.25
C GLU A 371 24.22 -26.30 46.32
N ALA A 372 23.58 -25.13 46.34
CA ALA A 372 23.75 -24.15 47.41
C ALA A 372 23.31 -24.73 48.76
N GLY A 373 22.11 -25.32 48.82
CA GLY A 373 21.59 -25.99 50.02
C GLY A 373 22.36 -27.27 50.40
N LYS A 374 23.24 -27.79 49.54
CA LYS A 374 24.23 -28.83 49.89
C LYS A 374 25.48 -28.18 50.50
N ARG A 375 26.07 -27.18 49.83
CA ARG A 375 27.24 -26.44 50.32
C ARG A 375 27.03 -25.86 51.72
N THR A 376 25.91 -25.19 51.96
CA THR A 376 25.57 -24.65 53.30
C THR A 376 25.48 -25.75 54.37
N ARG A 377 25.02 -26.96 54.03
CA ARG A 377 25.04 -28.10 54.99
C ARG A 377 26.45 -28.60 55.25
N GLU A 378 27.27 -28.74 54.21
CA GLU A 378 28.67 -29.16 54.32
C GLU A 378 29.51 -28.14 55.11
N GLU A 379 29.27 -26.84 54.92
CA GLU A 379 29.85 -25.75 55.71
C GLU A 379 29.42 -25.82 57.18
N VAL A 380 28.11 -25.95 57.46
CA VAL A 380 27.58 -26.08 58.83
C VAL A 380 28.14 -27.32 59.55
N ASP A 381 28.22 -28.46 58.88
CA ASP A 381 28.78 -29.67 59.48
C ASP A 381 30.31 -29.58 59.65
N THR A 382 31.01 -28.80 58.81
CA THR A 382 32.43 -28.49 59.00
C THR A 382 32.66 -27.57 60.20
N VAL A 383 31.86 -26.52 60.35
CA VAL A 383 31.89 -25.63 61.53
C VAL A 383 31.54 -26.41 62.80
N ARG A 384 30.53 -27.28 62.78
CA ARG A 384 30.20 -28.17 63.91
C ARG A 384 31.37 -29.06 64.30
N LYS A 385 32.07 -29.67 63.34
CA LYS A 385 33.29 -30.46 63.61
C LYS A 385 34.40 -29.59 64.23
N GLN A 386 34.62 -28.38 63.72
CA GLN A 386 35.60 -27.45 64.31
C GLN A 386 35.23 -27.06 65.74
N CYS A 387 33.97 -26.75 66.02
CA CYS A 387 33.47 -26.48 67.38
C CYS A 387 33.68 -27.68 68.31
N ASN A 388 33.33 -28.89 67.88
CA ASN A 388 33.52 -30.10 68.67
C ASN A 388 35.01 -30.36 68.97
N ASN A 389 35.88 -30.26 67.98
CA ASN A 389 37.34 -30.41 68.17
C ASN A 389 37.91 -29.34 69.11
N ASN A 390 37.37 -28.12 69.10
CA ASN A 390 37.77 -27.06 70.04
C ASN A 390 37.26 -27.34 71.46
N ILE A 391 36.05 -27.90 71.60
CA ILE A 391 35.52 -28.36 72.90
C ILE A 391 36.39 -29.49 73.46
N GLU A 392 36.79 -30.46 72.64
CA GLU A 392 37.71 -31.54 73.04
C GLU A 392 39.04 -30.99 73.56
N LYS A 393 39.70 -30.08 72.82
CA LYS A 393 40.94 -29.43 73.26
C LYS A 393 40.77 -28.64 74.57
N LEU A 394 39.70 -27.86 74.70
CA LEU A 394 39.43 -27.10 75.92
C LEU A 394 39.16 -28.04 77.11
N MET A 395 38.55 -29.21 76.89
CA MET A 395 38.45 -30.23 77.92
C MET A 395 39.82 -30.81 78.28
N GLU A 396 40.68 -31.13 77.31
CA GLU A 396 42.05 -31.61 77.58
C GLU A 396 42.88 -30.59 78.37
N GLU A 397 42.81 -29.31 78.00
CA GLU A 397 43.44 -28.19 78.71
C GLU A 397 42.91 -28.04 80.14
N LEU A 398 41.60 -28.17 80.36
CA LEU A 398 40.99 -28.14 81.70
C LEU A 398 41.51 -29.30 82.57
N HIS A 399 41.50 -30.54 82.08
CA HIS A 399 42.03 -31.68 82.84
C HIS A 399 43.52 -31.53 83.15
N PHE A 400 44.31 -30.96 82.22
CA PHE A 400 45.72 -30.68 82.44
C PHE A 400 45.95 -29.61 83.53
N LEU A 401 45.14 -28.54 83.53
CA LEU A 401 45.18 -27.50 84.56
C LEU A 401 44.70 -28.02 85.94
N GLU A 402 43.68 -28.87 85.98
CA GLU A 402 43.23 -29.55 87.21
C GLU A 402 44.34 -30.44 87.78
N MET A 403 45.03 -31.22 86.94
CA MET A 403 46.17 -32.04 87.35
C MET A 403 47.33 -31.19 87.90
N GLN A 404 47.67 -30.09 87.24
CA GLN A 404 48.67 -29.15 87.77
C GLN A 404 48.23 -28.51 89.09
N GLY A 405 46.95 -28.15 89.23
CA GLY A 405 46.39 -27.62 90.47
C GLY A 405 46.55 -28.61 91.63
N ALA A 406 46.21 -29.88 91.42
CA ALA A 406 46.41 -30.96 92.38
C ALA A 406 47.89 -31.15 92.74
N GLU A 407 48.80 -31.11 91.75
CA GLU A 407 50.24 -31.22 92.02
C GLU A 407 50.77 -30.05 92.85
N LYS A 408 50.36 -28.81 92.53
CA LYS A 408 50.75 -27.60 93.27
C LYS A 408 50.22 -27.59 94.70
N GLN A 409 49.00 -28.08 94.91
CA GLN A 409 48.44 -28.28 96.24
C GLN A 409 49.28 -29.30 97.04
N ALA A 410 49.65 -30.43 96.44
CA ALA A 410 50.51 -31.44 97.08
C ALA A 410 51.97 -30.98 97.29
N GLN A 411 52.46 -29.99 96.54
CA GLN A 411 53.74 -29.30 96.79
C GLN A 411 53.59 -28.37 98.01
N LEU A 412 52.53 -27.56 98.08
CA LEU A 412 52.26 -26.65 99.20
C LEU A 412 52.10 -27.39 100.53
N GLU A 413 51.39 -28.52 100.56
CA GLU A 413 51.23 -29.36 101.77
C GLU A 413 52.52 -30.05 102.23
N ARG A 414 53.53 -30.20 101.35
CA ARG A 414 54.88 -30.64 101.75
C ARG A 414 55.64 -29.48 102.40
N SER A 415 55.71 -28.33 101.73
CA SER A 415 56.39 -27.14 102.24
C SER A 415 55.82 -26.65 103.58
N LEU A 416 54.50 -26.77 103.82
CA LEU A 416 53.90 -26.45 105.12
C LEU A 416 54.34 -27.41 106.25
N ARG A 417 54.52 -28.71 105.95
CA ARG A 417 55.05 -29.69 106.92
C ARG A 417 56.52 -29.44 107.23
N GLU A 418 57.32 -29.15 106.20
CA GLU A 418 58.73 -28.79 106.34
C GLU A 418 58.90 -27.50 107.15
N LYS A 419 58.10 -26.46 106.86
CA LYS A 419 58.04 -25.23 107.65
C LYS A 419 57.76 -25.52 109.14
N SER A 420 56.74 -26.33 109.43
CA SER A 420 56.38 -26.67 110.82
C SER A 420 57.46 -27.49 111.54
N ALA A 421 58.27 -28.27 110.81
CA ALA A 421 59.43 -28.95 111.38
C ALA A 421 60.56 -27.96 111.71
N VAL A 422 60.86 -27.00 110.82
CA VAL A 422 61.86 -25.95 111.07
C VAL A 422 61.44 -25.04 112.23
N GLU A 423 60.16 -24.67 112.34
CA GLU A 423 59.65 -23.89 113.47
C GLU A 423 59.88 -24.59 114.82
N LYS A 424 59.73 -25.92 114.88
CA LYS A 424 59.99 -26.71 116.10
C LYS A 424 61.47 -26.84 116.45
N GLU A 425 62.37 -26.91 115.47
CA GLU A 425 63.81 -26.87 115.75
C GLU A 425 64.25 -25.48 116.21
N LEU A 426 63.63 -24.42 115.67
CA LEU A 426 63.86 -23.04 116.12
C LEU A 426 63.41 -22.85 117.60
N GLU A 427 62.25 -23.39 117.98
CA GLU A 427 61.76 -23.36 119.37
C GLU A 427 62.71 -24.05 120.37
N LYS A 428 63.42 -25.11 119.96
CA LYS A 428 64.45 -25.75 120.81
C LYS A 428 65.66 -24.85 120.99
N LEU A 429 66.18 -24.26 119.90
CA LEU A 429 67.34 -23.38 119.96
C LEU A 429 67.11 -22.15 120.86
N TYR A 430 65.87 -21.65 120.92
CA TYR A 430 65.50 -20.57 121.86
C TYR A 430 65.47 -20.99 123.34
N GLN A 431 65.44 -22.28 123.68
CA GLN A 431 65.42 -22.76 125.07
C GLN A 431 66.83 -22.94 125.67
N GLU A 432 67.88 -23.06 124.84
CA GLU A 432 69.22 -23.49 125.28
C GLU A 432 70.28 -22.38 125.33
N GLY A 433 70.01 -21.19 124.76
CA GLY A 433 71.00 -20.10 124.59
C GLY A 433 71.28 -19.02 125.68
N PRO A 434 70.82 -19.03 126.95
CA PRO A 434 70.89 -17.82 127.80
C PRO A 434 72.27 -17.28 128.23
N THR A 435 73.38 -18.01 128.10
CA THR A 435 74.65 -17.68 128.82
C THR A 435 75.76 -17.02 127.99
N GLU A 436 75.68 -16.98 126.66
CA GLU A 436 76.64 -16.24 125.81
C GLU A 436 76.12 -14.87 125.34
N ILE A 437 74.82 -14.62 125.48
CA ILE A 437 74.13 -13.40 125.02
C ILE A 437 74.69 -12.14 125.66
N THR A 438 75.02 -12.15 126.96
CA THR A 438 75.36 -10.92 127.72
C THR A 438 76.71 -10.31 127.36
N ARG A 439 77.57 -11.01 126.60
CA ARG A 439 78.86 -10.47 126.13
C ARG A 439 78.89 -10.23 124.62
N ALA A 440 78.12 -10.99 123.85
CA ALA A 440 77.86 -10.70 122.44
C ALA A 440 76.95 -9.48 122.26
N GLY A 441 76.00 -9.26 123.18
CA GLY A 441 74.88 -8.30 123.07
C GLY A 441 75.22 -6.92 122.51
N MET A 442 76.28 -6.26 122.99
CA MET A 442 76.60 -4.89 122.51
C MET A 442 77.18 -4.87 121.09
N THR A 443 78.01 -5.86 120.71
CA THR A 443 78.45 -6.03 119.31
C THR A 443 77.34 -6.58 118.42
N PHE A 444 76.45 -7.38 119.00
CA PHE A 444 75.29 -7.98 118.36
C PHE A 444 74.25 -6.91 118.04
N ASP A 445 73.92 -5.98 118.94
CA ASP A 445 72.97 -4.88 118.70
C ASP A 445 73.43 -3.96 117.55
N GLU A 446 74.72 -3.66 117.46
CA GLU A 446 75.31 -2.86 116.38
C GLU A 446 75.26 -3.62 115.04
N LEU A 447 75.65 -4.89 115.03
CA LEU A 447 75.56 -5.77 113.87
C LEU A 447 74.11 -6.08 113.47
N GLN A 448 73.17 -6.14 114.41
CA GLN A 448 71.75 -6.40 114.21
C GLN A 448 71.04 -5.16 113.68
N LYS A 449 71.42 -3.95 114.12
CA LYS A 449 70.99 -2.70 113.48
C LYS A 449 71.48 -2.65 112.03
N ARG A 450 72.74 -2.98 111.78
CA ARG A 450 73.32 -2.98 110.42
C ARG A 450 72.73 -4.08 109.53
N ALA A 451 72.50 -5.28 110.07
CA ALA A 451 71.84 -6.39 109.40
C ALA A 451 70.37 -6.06 109.10
N GLY A 452 69.61 -5.56 110.07
CA GLY A 452 68.23 -5.13 109.88
C GLY A 452 68.09 -3.96 108.89
N GLN A 453 69.08 -3.06 108.82
CA GLN A 453 69.14 -2.04 107.76
C GLN A 453 69.39 -2.68 106.40
N ALA A 454 70.36 -3.60 106.29
CA ALA A 454 70.65 -4.33 105.06
C ALA A 454 69.45 -5.17 104.60
N GLU A 455 68.76 -5.87 105.51
CA GLU A 455 67.55 -6.65 105.25
C GLU A 455 66.41 -5.77 104.77
N ARG A 456 66.15 -4.60 105.38
CA ARG A 456 65.17 -3.65 104.83
C ARG A 456 65.52 -3.22 103.41
N THR A 457 66.78 -2.85 103.15
CA THR A 457 67.20 -2.46 101.80
C THR A 457 67.14 -3.62 100.80
N ARG A 458 67.42 -4.86 101.23
CA ARG A 458 67.26 -6.08 100.44
C ARG A 458 65.79 -6.32 100.13
N ASP A 459 64.90 -6.23 101.10
CA ASP A 459 63.48 -6.48 100.93
C ASP A 459 62.80 -5.37 100.11
N GLU A 460 63.27 -4.13 100.21
CA GLU A 460 62.88 -3.05 99.29
C GLU A 460 63.38 -3.30 97.87
N ALA A 461 64.61 -3.77 97.70
CA ALA A 461 65.14 -4.15 96.39
C ALA A 461 64.39 -5.37 95.80
N LEU A 462 64.07 -6.38 96.60
CA LEU A 462 63.26 -7.53 96.19
C LEU A 462 61.85 -7.11 95.78
N ARG A 463 61.17 -6.25 96.56
CA ARG A 463 59.86 -5.68 96.16
C ARG A 463 59.95 -4.86 94.86
N LYS A 464 61.06 -4.14 94.63
CA LYS A 464 61.31 -3.44 93.35
C LYS A 464 61.53 -4.43 92.21
N VAL A 465 62.26 -5.52 92.44
CA VAL A 465 62.44 -6.60 91.44
C VAL A 465 61.12 -7.30 91.15
N ASP A 466 60.30 -7.64 92.15
CA ASP A 466 58.99 -8.28 91.96
C ASP A 466 57.99 -7.37 91.23
N THR A 467 57.99 -6.07 91.55
CA THR A 467 57.14 -5.10 90.83
C THR A 467 57.60 -4.88 89.40
N LEU A 468 58.90 -4.78 89.14
CA LEU A 468 59.46 -4.72 87.79
C LEU A 468 59.21 -6.02 87.00
N ASN A 469 59.38 -7.19 87.61
CA ASN A 469 59.04 -8.47 86.99
C ASN A 469 57.54 -8.57 86.68
N SER A 470 56.67 -8.03 87.54
CA SER A 470 55.23 -7.95 87.29
C SER A 470 54.90 -7.01 86.13
N THR A 471 55.60 -5.86 85.98
CA THR A 471 55.39 -4.96 84.83
C THR A 471 55.94 -5.55 83.54
N ILE A 472 57.12 -6.19 83.57
CA ILE A 472 57.72 -6.89 82.42
C ILE A 472 56.76 -7.98 81.92
N ARG A 473 56.30 -8.89 82.78
CA ARG A 473 55.33 -9.94 82.40
C ARG A 473 54.03 -9.38 81.82
N LYS A 474 53.55 -8.23 82.31
CA LYS A 474 52.38 -7.54 81.75
C LYS A 474 52.65 -6.96 80.36
N LEU A 475 53.85 -6.44 80.11
CA LEU A 475 54.26 -5.96 78.79
C LEU A 475 54.48 -7.12 77.81
N GLU A 476 55.20 -8.17 78.21
CA GLU A 476 55.39 -9.40 77.43
C GLU A 476 54.05 -10.00 76.99
N ASN A 477 53.09 -10.14 77.92
CA ASN A 477 51.76 -10.65 77.61
C ASN A 477 50.98 -9.72 76.65
N LYS A 478 51.08 -8.40 76.81
CA LYS A 478 50.48 -7.44 75.86
C LYS A 478 51.09 -7.58 74.46
N HIS A 479 52.41 -7.65 74.36
CA HIS A 479 53.10 -7.81 73.08
C HIS A 479 52.77 -9.15 72.40
N GLU A 480 52.61 -10.25 73.14
CA GLU A 480 52.21 -11.53 72.54
C GLU A 480 50.73 -11.53 72.10
N ILE A 481 49.85 -10.81 72.81
CA ILE A 481 48.46 -10.55 72.37
C ILE A 481 48.43 -9.68 71.10
N GLU A 482 49.20 -8.59 71.05
CA GLU A 482 49.31 -7.72 69.87
C GLU A 482 49.89 -8.47 68.66
N LYS A 483 50.93 -9.29 68.88
CA LYS A 483 51.57 -10.12 67.86
C LYS A 483 50.64 -11.22 67.33
N SER A 484 49.91 -11.91 68.21
CA SER A 484 48.93 -12.91 67.78
C SER A 484 47.74 -12.28 67.06
N HIS A 485 47.28 -11.10 67.49
CA HIS A 485 46.26 -10.32 66.78
C HIS A 485 46.74 -9.84 65.40
N GLY A 486 47.97 -9.35 65.29
CA GLY A 486 48.57 -9.01 64.00
C GLY A 486 48.73 -10.22 63.08
N ALA A 487 49.07 -11.39 63.63
CA ALA A 487 49.18 -12.64 62.88
C ALA A 487 47.82 -13.13 62.33
N THR A 488 46.74 -13.04 63.12
CA THR A 488 45.38 -13.40 62.64
C THR A 488 44.86 -12.41 61.62
N GLN A 489 45.02 -11.09 61.83
CA GLN A 489 44.69 -10.09 60.82
C GLN A 489 45.44 -10.34 59.50
N ASN A 490 46.73 -10.66 59.56
CA ASN A 490 47.54 -10.95 58.36
C ASN A 490 47.07 -12.23 57.64
N SER A 491 46.67 -13.27 58.37
CA SER A 491 46.12 -14.50 57.77
C SER A 491 44.74 -14.28 57.13
N ASP A 492 43.87 -13.48 57.75
CA ASP A 492 42.56 -13.10 57.17
C ASP A 492 42.71 -12.19 55.95
N LEU A 493 43.63 -11.22 55.97
CA LEU A 493 43.93 -10.39 54.80
C LEU A 493 44.48 -11.22 53.63
N LYS A 494 45.37 -12.18 53.90
CA LYS A 494 45.88 -13.13 52.88
C LYS A 494 44.77 -14.01 52.33
N ARG A 495 43.88 -14.51 53.18
CA ARG A 495 42.70 -15.29 52.75
C ARG A 495 41.80 -14.44 51.86
N ARG A 496 41.45 -13.21 52.26
CA ARG A 496 40.58 -12.33 51.47
C ARG A 496 41.22 -11.89 50.15
N LEU A 497 42.54 -11.69 50.13
CA LEU A 497 43.29 -11.42 48.91
C LEU A 497 43.21 -12.61 47.94
N LYS A 498 43.42 -13.84 48.42
CA LYS A 498 43.27 -15.05 47.59
C LYS A 498 41.84 -15.26 47.08
N GLU A 499 40.82 -15.01 47.91
CA GLU A 499 39.42 -15.01 47.48
C GLU A 499 39.17 -14.01 46.35
N LEU A 500 39.68 -12.78 46.47
CA LEU A 500 39.56 -11.75 45.43
C LEU A 500 40.33 -12.08 44.15
N GLU A 501 41.48 -12.75 44.25
CA GLU A 501 42.23 -13.27 43.09
C GLU A 501 41.43 -14.35 42.37
N GLU A 502 40.85 -15.31 43.10
CA GLU A 502 39.99 -16.37 42.54
C GLU A 502 38.70 -15.80 41.92
N GLU A 503 38.05 -14.84 42.59
CA GLU A 503 36.91 -14.08 42.04
C GLU A 503 37.29 -13.37 40.72
N ASN A 504 38.47 -12.73 40.66
CA ASN A 504 38.95 -12.03 39.46
C ASN A 504 39.25 -12.98 38.29
N VAL A 505 39.87 -14.15 38.56
CA VAL A 505 40.07 -15.20 37.55
C VAL A 505 38.73 -15.69 37.01
N GLN A 506 37.75 -16.01 37.87
CA GLN A 506 36.41 -16.45 37.46
C GLN A 506 35.67 -15.40 36.62
N MET A 507 35.79 -14.11 36.98
CA MET A 507 35.24 -13.00 36.20
C MET A 507 35.95 -12.82 34.85
N SER A 508 37.26 -13.07 34.80
CA SER A 508 38.05 -13.05 33.56
C SER A 508 37.67 -14.20 32.62
N ASP A 509 37.49 -15.41 33.15
CA ASP A 509 37.05 -16.58 32.38
C ASP A 509 35.62 -16.37 31.85
N SER A 510 34.71 -15.86 32.69
CA SER A 510 33.35 -15.50 32.28
C SER A 510 33.35 -14.44 31.17
N ARG A 511 34.24 -13.44 31.24
CA ARG A 511 34.42 -12.44 30.18
C ARG A 511 34.93 -13.08 28.88
N ILE A 512 35.87 -14.02 28.96
CA ILE A 512 36.39 -14.74 27.78
C ILE A 512 35.29 -15.61 27.14
N GLN A 513 34.48 -16.31 27.93
CA GLN A 513 33.33 -17.08 27.44
C GLN A 513 32.32 -16.18 26.70
N LEU A 514 31.93 -15.06 27.31
CA LEU A 514 31.02 -14.08 26.69
C LEU A 514 31.58 -13.49 25.39
N ILE A 515 32.89 -13.21 25.31
CA ILE A 515 33.55 -12.78 24.06
C ILE A 515 33.46 -13.88 23.00
N GLY A 516 33.72 -15.14 23.37
CA GLY A 516 33.59 -16.29 22.47
C GLY A 516 32.16 -16.51 21.95
N GLU A 517 31.15 -16.31 22.79
CA GLU A 517 29.74 -16.34 22.40
C GLU A 517 29.39 -15.18 21.46
N ILE A 518 29.82 -13.96 21.78
CA ILE A 518 29.64 -12.78 20.91
C ILE A 518 30.26 -13.03 19.54
N ASP A 519 31.47 -13.59 19.46
CA ASP A 519 32.14 -13.87 18.19
C ASP A 519 31.56 -15.08 17.45
N LYS A 520 30.89 -16.00 18.15
CA LYS A 520 30.03 -17.02 17.52
C LYS A 520 28.78 -16.40 16.91
N LEU A 521 28.05 -15.58 17.67
CA LEU A 521 26.84 -14.89 17.20
C LEU A 521 27.12 -13.94 16.04
N LYS A 522 28.27 -13.24 16.02
CA LYS A 522 28.71 -12.43 14.86
C LYS A 522 28.89 -13.27 13.60
N ARG A 523 29.48 -14.47 13.70
CA ARG A 523 29.67 -15.39 12.56
C ARG A 523 28.35 -15.95 12.06
N GLU A 524 27.46 -16.35 12.97
CA GLU A 524 26.12 -16.83 12.64
C GLU A 524 25.28 -15.72 11.97
N LEU A 525 25.34 -14.48 12.48
CA LEU A 525 24.71 -13.32 11.86
C LEU A 525 25.26 -13.03 10.45
N LEU A 526 26.58 -13.15 10.26
CA LEU A 526 27.21 -12.90 8.96
C LEU A 526 26.83 -14.00 7.94
N SER A 527 26.80 -15.26 8.36
CA SER A 527 26.29 -16.38 7.55
C SER A 527 24.80 -16.21 7.21
N ALA A 528 23.98 -15.77 8.17
CA ALA A 528 22.55 -15.53 7.94
C ALA A 528 22.31 -14.36 6.96
N LYS A 529 23.14 -13.31 7.03
CA LYS A 529 23.13 -12.21 6.03
C LYS A 529 23.48 -12.72 4.63
N GLN A 530 24.54 -13.52 4.48
CA GLN A 530 24.93 -14.10 3.19
C GLN A 530 23.82 -14.99 2.61
N VAL A 531 23.18 -15.85 3.42
CA VAL A 531 22.06 -16.68 2.98
C VAL A 531 20.85 -15.82 2.57
N LYS A 532 20.54 -14.74 3.32
CA LYS A 532 19.49 -13.79 2.95
C LYS A 532 19.81 -13.09 1.62
N GLU A 533 21.04 -12.61 1.43
CA GLU A 533 21.47 -11.95 0.20
C GLU A 533 21.41 -12.90 -1.01
N GLN A 534 21.84 -14.15 -0.85
CA GLN A 534 21.72 -15.19 -1.88
C GLN A 534 20.25 -15.48 -2.24
N ALA A 535 19.38 -15.68 -1.24
CA ALA A 535 17.95 -15.90 -1.47
C ALA A 535 17.27 -14.68 -2.12
N GLN A 536 17.66 -13.46 -1.73
CA GLN A 536 17.17 -12.23 -2.34
C GLN A 536 17.62 -12.10 -3.80
N HIS A 537 18.89 -12.41 -4.12
CA HIS A 537 19.38 -12.44 -5.49
C HIS A 537 18.65 -13.50 -6.34
N GLN A 538 18.42 -14.71 -5.80
CA GLN A 538 17.65 -15.75 -6.47
C GLN A 538 16.23 -15.29 -6.79
N CYS A 539 15.49 -14.77 -5.80
CA CYS A 539 14.15 -14.20 -6.00
C CYS A 539 14.13 -13.08 -7.06
N VAL A 540 15.11 -12.17 -7.07
CA VAL A 540 15.21 -11.13 -8.11
C VAL A 540 15.41 -11.75 -9.50
N THR A 541 16.31 -12.73 -9.64
CA THR A 541 16.54 -13.41 -10.93
C THR A 541 15.34 -14.23 -11.41
N GLU A 542 14.59 -14.86 -10.49
CA GLU A 542 13.34 -15.56 -10.82
C GLU A 542 12.24 -14.59 -11.27
N VAL A 543 12.08 -13.46 -10.56
CA VAL A 543 11.13 -12.41 -10.92
C VAL A 543 11.46 -11.80 -12.28
N ASP A 544 12.73 -11.52 -12.57
CA ASP A 544 13.13 -10.95 -13.86
C ASP A 544 13.03 -11.98 -15.01
N SER A 545 13.29 -13.27 -14.74
CA SER A 545 13.01 -14.36 -15.68
C SER A 545 11.51 -14.48 -15.98
N LEU A 546 10.65 -14.43 -14.96
CA LEU A 546 9.19 -14.44 -15.13
C LEU A 546 8.70 -13.22 -15.90
N LYS A 547 9.20 -12.01 -15.60
CA LYS A 547 8.88 -10.80 -16.38
C LYS A 547 9.23 -10.99 -17.85
N GLN A 548 10.43 -11.45 -18.18
CA GLN A 548 10.83 -11.71 -19.57
C GLN A 548 9.90 -12.74 -20.26
N GLN A 549 9.53 -13.83 -19.56
CA GLN A 549 8.56 -14.80 -20.09
C GLN A 549 7.18 -14.17 -20.34
N HIS A 550 6.71 -13.31 -19.43
CA HIS A 550 5.43 -12.60 -19.59
C HIS A 550 5.48 -11.62 -20.76
N GLU A 551 6.52 -10.79 -20.89
CA GLU A 551 6.70 -9.88 -22.03
C GLU A 551 6.78 -10.64 -23.36
N VAL A 552 7.43 -11.80 -23.42
CA VAL A 552 7.46 -12.63 -24.63
C VAL A 552 6.06 -13.14 -24.99
N ARG A 553 5.31 -13.66 -24.02
CA ARG A 553 3.91 -14.09 -24.23
C ARG A 553 3.01 -12.93 -24.67
N GLU A 554 3.20 -11.74 -24.10
CA GLU A 554 2.45 -10.53 -24.48
C GLU A 554 2.74 -10.14 -25.94
N ARG A 555 4.01 -10.09 -26.34
CA ARG A 555 4.42 -9.86 -27.75
C ARG A 555 3.88 -10.93 -28.70
N GLU A 556 3.80 -12.19 -28.28
CA GLU A 556 3.16 -13.26 -29.05
C GLU A 556 1.66 -13.02 -29.22
N PHE A 557 0.95 -12.68 -28.15
CA PHE A 557 -0.49 -12.41 -28.21
C PHE A 557 -0.80 -11.16 -29.05
N GLU A 558 -0.04 -10.07 -28.90
CA GLU A 558 -0.15 -8.91 -29.79
C GLU A 558 0.04 -9.29 -31.26
N THR A 559 1.03 -10.13 -31.56
CA THR A 559 1.35 -10.51 -32.94
C THR A 559 0.26 -11.42 -33.53
N ARG A 560 -0.32 -12.32 -32.72
CA ARG A 560 -1.51 -13.09 -33.11
C ARG A 560 -2.73 -12.19 -33.31
N LEU A 561 -2.96 -11.21 -32.42
CA LEU A 561 -4.06 -10.25 -32.52
C LEU A 561 -3.94 -9.42 -33.80
N ARG A 562 -2.78 -8.80 -34.06
CA ARG A 562 -2.47 -8.08 -35.31
C ARG A 562 -2.72 -8.96 -36.55
N GLY A 563 -2.32 -10.24 -36.51
CA GLY A 563 -2.57 -11.19 -37.59
C GLY A 563 -4.06 -11.46 -37.84
N VAL A 564 -4.87 -11.60 -36.78
CA VAL A 564 -6.33 -11.76 -36.87
C VAL A 564 -7.01 -10.47 -37.34
N GLU A 565 -6.59 -9.31 -36.85
CA GLU A 565 -7.07 -8.00 -37.29
C GLU A 565 -6.77 -7.76 -38.78
N GLU A 566 -5.57 -8.11 -39.24
CA GLU A 566 -5.22 -8.06 -40.66
C GLU A 566 -6.05 -9.03 -41.51
N MET A 567 -6.23 -10.29 -41.08
CA MET A 567 -7.09 -11.24 -41.80
C MET A 567 -8.54 -10.75 -41.88
N ASN A 568 -9.09 -10.22 -40.78
CA ASN A 568 -10.44 -9.65 -40.76
C ASN A 568 -10.53 -8.43 -41.68
N ARG A 569 -9.53 -7.53 -41.65
CA ARG A 569 -9.47 -6.36 -42.53
C ARG A 569 -9.39 -6.74 -44.02
N ARG A 570 -8.63 -7.80 -44.37
CA ARG A 570 -8.57 -8.35 -45.73
C ARG A 570 -9.94 -8.91 -46.14
N SER A 571 -10.55 -9.75 -45.30
CA SER A 571 -11.88 -10.34 -45.56
C SER A 571 -12.98 -9.27 -45.71
N VAL A 572 -12.98 -8.23 -44.86
CA VAL A 572 -13.92 -7.10 -44.97
C VAL A 572 -13.70 -6.31 -46.27
N ASN A 573 -12.45 -6.15 -46.72
CA ASN A 573 -12.17 -5.51 -48.01
C ASN A 573 -12.65 -6.38 -49.18
N GLU A 574 -12.35 -7.69 -49.19
CA GLU A 574 -12.83 -8.65 -50.19
C GLU A 574 -14.37 -8.66 -50.27
N LEU A 575 -15.07 -8.66 -49.12
CA LEU A 575 -16.53 -8.57 -49.07
C LEU A 575 -17.06 -7.24 -49.62
N ARG A 576 -16.36 -6.11 -49.39
CA ARG A 576 -16.70 -4.81 -49.99
C ARG A 576 -16.45 -4.78 -51.50
N GLU A 577 -15.38 -5.40 -51.96
CA GLU A 577 -15.08 -5.53 -53.40
C GLU A 577 -16.12 -6.43 -54.09
N MET A 578 -16.50 -7.56 -53.50
CA MET A 578 -17.59 -8.40 -54.00
C MET A 578 -18.94 -7.68 -53.99
N LEU A 579 -19.26 -6.94 -52.92
CA LEU A 579 -20.50 -6.17 -52.85
C LEU A 579 -20.54 -5.05 -53.91
N THR A 580 -19.44 -4.32 -54.12
CA THR A 580 -19.38 -3.28 -55.15
C THR A 580 -19.36 -3.85 -56.56
N ALA A 581 -18.77 -5.02 -56.78
CA ALA A 581 -18.90 -5.77 -58.03
C ALA A 581 -20.35 -6.21 -58.28
N GLN A 582 -21.03 -6.76 -57.26
CA GLN A 582 -22.45 -7.14 -57.33
C GLN A 582 -23.36 -5.94 -57.61
N GLN A 583 -23.09 -4.79 -56.99
CA GLN A 583 -23.81 -3.54 -57.25
C GLN A 583 -23.60 -3.04 -58.70
N LYS A 584 -22.37 -3.11 -59.22
CA LYS A 584 -22.07 -2.77 -60.63
C LYS A 584 -22.78 -3.71 -61.61
N LEU A 585 -22.72 -5.02 -61.37
CA LEU A 585 -23.47 -6.02 -62.14
C LEU A 585 -24.97 -5.75 -62.07
N GLY A 586 -25.52 -5.47 -60.89
CA GLY A 586 -26.94 -5.11 -60.72
C GLY A 586 -27.35 -3.85 -61.49
N ALA A 587 -26.47 -2.85 -61.56
CA ALA A 587 -26.67 -1.65 -62.38
C ALA A 587 -26.62 -1.99 -63.89
N GLN A 588 -25.64 -2.78 -64.34
CA GLN A 588 -25.54 -3.25 -65.72
C GLN A 588 -26.76 -4.06 -66.16
N TRP A 589 -27.20 -5.03 -65.34
CA TRP A 589 -28.43 -5.80 -65.58
C TRP A 589 -29.67 -4.91 -65.68
N LYS A 590 -29.73 -3.84 -64.88
CA LYS A 590 -30.83 -2.86 -64.94
C LYS A 590 -30.77 -2.02 -66.22
N GLU A 591 -29.59 -1.56 -66.63
CA GLU A 591 -29.37 -0.82 -67.88
C GLU A 591 -29.65 -1.69 -69.12
N GLU A 592 -29.19 -2.94 -69.14
CA GLU A 592 -29.48 -3.89 -70.22
C GLU A 592 -30.97 -4.22 -70.30
N SER A 593 -31.62 -4.47 -69.17
CA SER A 593 -33.07 -4.70 -69.10
C SER A 593 -33.86 -3.47 -69.59
N GLN A 594 -33.44 -2.26 -69.21
CA GLN A 594 -34.02 -1.02 -69.72
C GLN A 594 -33.78 -0.84 -71.22
N ALA A 595 -32.57 -1.11 -71.72
CA ALA A 595 -32.23 -1.00 -73.14
C ALA A 595 -32.96 -2.04 -74.00
N VAL A 596 -33.16 -3.25 -73.50
CA VAL A 596 -33.97 -4.30 -74.15
C VAL A 596 -35.44 -3.91 -74.14
N THR A 597 -35.98 -3.46 -73.02
CA THR A 597 -37.35 -2.94 -72.91
C THR A 597 -37.58 -1.79 -73.89
N HIS A 598 -36.67 -0.81 -73.94
CA HIS A 598 -36.77 0.33 -74.85
C HIS A 598 -36.66 -0.08 -76.34
N LYS A 599 -35.80 -1.05 -76.68
CA LYS A 599 -35.76 -1.64 -78.04
C LYS A 599 -37.08 -2.32 -78.40
N PHE A 600 -37.71 -3.04 -77.46
CA PHE A 600 -39.02 -3.66 -77.68
C PHE A 600 -40.12 -2.60 -77.86
N GLU A 601 -40.20 -1.61 -76.98
CA GLU A 601 -41.11 -0.46 -77.11
C GLU A 601 -40.95 0.26 -78.45
N GLN A 602 -39.70 0.50 -78.88
CA GLN A 602 -39.41 1.07 -80.19
C GLN A 602 -39.96 0.18 -81.31
N THR A 603 -39.73 -1.14 -81.29
CA THR A 603 -40.32 -2.04 -82.32
C THR A 603 -41.83 -2.07 -82.28
N VAL A 604 -42.45 -2.01 -81.10
CA VAL A 604 -43.92 -1.94 -80.95
C VAL A 604 -44.45 -0.64 -81.54
N ASN A 605 -43.74 0.49 -81.35
CA ASN A 605 -44.11 1.78 -81.93
C ASN A 605 -43.89 1.80 -83.45
N GLU A 606 -42.78 1.26 -83.96
CA GLU A 606 -42.52 1.08 -85.41
C GLU A 606 -43.62 0.22 -86.05
N LEU A 607 -44.00 -0.91 -85.44
CA LEU A 607 -45.09 -1.77 -85.92
C LEU A 607 -46.45 -1.08 -85.84
N ARG A 608 -46.75 -0.32 -84.77
CA ARG A 608 -47.97 0.50 -84.67
C ARG A 608 -48.03 1.56 -85.78
N GLN A 609 -46.91 2.21 -86.09
CA GLN A 609 -46.82 3.19 -87.15
C GLN A 609 -46.92 2.55 -88.54
N GLN A 610 -46.35 1.36 -88.75
CA GLN A 610 -46.56 0.57 -89.97
C GLN A 610 -48.03 0.17 -90.13
N ILE A 611 -48.71 -0.28 -89.06
CA ILE A 611 -50.14 -0.57 -89.06
C ILE A 611 -50.95 0.67 -89.42
N ASP A 612 -50.62 1.84 -88.87
CA ASP A 612 -51.31 3.10 -89.18
C ASP A 612 -51.08 3.57 -90.63
N ASN A 613 -49.85 3.43 -91.14
CA ASN A 613 -49.53 3.70 -92.55
C ASN A 613 -50.24 2.74 -93.50
N GLN A 614 -50.32 1.43 -93.15
CA GLN A 614 -51.08 0.45 -93.93
C GLN A 614 -52.59 0.74 -93.87
N LYS A 615 -53.13 1.16 -92.72
CA LYS A 615 -54.53 1.62 -92.60
C LYS A 615 -54.79 2.83 -93.50
N LYS A 616 -53.92 3.85 -93.48
CA LYS A 616 -54.02 5.02 -94.37
C LYS A 616 -53.99 4.62 -95.84
N ARG A 617 -53.04 3.77 -96.25
CA ARG A 617 -52.95 3.26 -97.62
C ARG A 617 -54.17 2.42 -98.02
N ASN A 618 -54.72 1.63 -97.11
CA ASN A 618 -55.92 0.83 -97.37
C ASN A 618 -57.17 1.73 -97.49
N ASN A 619 -57.30 2.76 -96.64
CA ASN A 619 -58.34 3.78 -96.78
C ASN A 619 -58.22 4.56 -98.10
N GLU A 620 -57.00 4.90 -98.53
CA GLU A 620 -56.74 5.60 -99.79
C GLU A 620 -57.02 4.72 -101.01
N LEU A 621 -56.63 3.44 -100.98
CA LEU A 621 -57.01 2.45 -101.99
C LEU A 621 -58.53 2.21 -102.03
N ASN A 622 -59.22 2.21 -100.88
CA ASN A 622 -60.67 2.12 -100.83
C ASN A 622 -61.34 3.39 -101.39
N SER A 623 -60.79 4.58 -101.14
CA SER A 623 -61.26 5.82 -101.76
C SER A 623 -61.07 5.80 -103.28
N GLN A 624 -59.90 5.37 -103.77
CA GLN A 624 -59.64 5.18 -105.20
C GLN A 624 -60.58 4.14 -105.81
N LEU A 625 -60.85 3.04 -105.12
CA LEU A 625 -61.80 2.01 -105.55
C LEU A 625 -63.24 2.55 -105.58
N ASP A 626 -63.64 3.39 -104.62
CA ASP A 626 -64.97 4.01 -104.62
C ASP A 626 -65.10 5.12 -105.66
N ASP A 627 -64.03 5.84 -105.96
CA ASP A 627 -63.97 6.77 -107.09
C ASP A 627 -64.01 6.04 -108.44
N GLU A 628 -63.32 4.90 -108.59
CA GLU A 628 -63.43 4.05 -109.78
C GLU A 628 -64.81 3.37 -109.91
N LYS A 629 -65.49 3.05 -108.80
CA LYS A 629 -66.91 2.65 -108.85
C LYS A 629 -67.79 3.80 -109.32
N ARG A 630 -67.52 5.05 -108.89
CA ARG A 630 -68.27 6.24 -109.34
C ARG A 630 -68.01 6.55 -110.81
N THR A 631 -66.78 6.47 -111.30
CA THR A 631 -66.47 6.63 -112.74
C THR A 631 -67.12 5.52 -113.55
N THR A 632 -67.08 4.26 -113.08
CA THR A 632 -67.75 3.13 -113.73
C THR A 632 -69.26 3.35 -113.78
N GLN A 633 -69.92 3.73 -112.69
CA GLN A 633 -71.35 4.08 -112.69
C GLN A 633 -71.68 5.25 -113.62
N GLN A 634 -70.81 6.27 -113.70
CA GLN A 634 -70.97 7.37 -114.65
C GLN A 634 -70.85 6.88 -116.10
N LEU A 635 -69.89 6.00 -116.40
CA LEU A 635 -69.73 5.39 -117.72
C LEU A 635 -70.91 4.46 -118.07
N GLU A 636 -71.41 3.66 -117.13
CA GLU A 636 -72.64 2.87 -117.29
C GLU A 636 -73.86 3.74 -117.54
N SER A 637 -73.99 4.89 -116.84
CA SER A 637 -75.07 5.84 -117.07
C SER A 637 -75.00 6.44 -118.49
N LYS A 638 -73.79 6.80 -118.94
CA LYS A 638 -73.52 7.30 -120.31
C LYS A 638 -73.78 6.21 -121.35
N LEU A 639 -73.41 4.96 -121.09
CA LEU A 639 -73.70 3.80 -121.93
C LEU A 639 -75.22 3.55 -122.03
N SER A 640 -75.96 3.70 -120.92
CA SER A 640 -77.42 3.57 -120.90
C SER A 640 -78.10 4.70 -121.68
N ALA A 641 -77.56 5.92 -121.62
CA ALA A 641 -78.03 7.07 -122.39
C ALA A 641 -77.72 6.90 -123.89
N ALA A 642 -76.53 6.40 -124.23
CA ALA A 642 -76.15 6.04 -125.59
C ALA A 642 -77.10 4.97 -126.17
N LYS A 643 -77.33 3.86 -125.46
CA LYS A 643 -78.31 2.82 -125.85
C LYS A 643 -79.73 3.36 -126.02
N LYS A 644 -80.17 4.30 -125.16
CA LYS A 644 -81.46 4.99 -125.32
C LYS A 644 -81.50 5.95 -126.53
N SER A 645 -80.37 6.49 -126.96
CA SER A 645 -80.27 7.29 -128.18
C SER A 645 -80.22 6.42 -129.44
N GLU A 646 -79.53 5.29 -129.38
CA GLU A 646 -79.44 4.27 -130.42
C GLU A 646 -80.83 3.67 -130.74
N GLY A 647 -81.60 3.30 -129.71
CA GLY A 647 -82.99 2.85 -129.90
C GLY A 647 -83.94 3.91 -130.48
N LYS A 648 -83.66 5.21 -130.26
CA LYS A 648 -84.41 6.29 -130.93
C LYS A 648 -84.03 6.40 -132.41
N LEU A 649 -82.75 6.27 -132.74
CA LEU A 649 -82.26 6.28 -134.12
C LEU A 649 -82.76 5.05 -134.91
N GLN A 650 -82.78 3.85 -134.30
CA GLN A 650 -83.39 2.66 -134.91
C GLN A 650 -84.87 2.88 -135.25
N ASN A 651 -85.66 3.43 -134.33
CA ASN A 651 -87.07 3.73 -134.61
C ASN A 651 -87.24 4.78 -135.73
N MET A 652 -86.34 5.76 -135.83
CA MET A 652 -86.35 6.73 -136.94
C MET A 652 -85.98 6.12 -138.31
N VAL A 653 -85.15 5.07 -138.34
CA VAL A 653 -84.82 4.35 -139.58
C VAL A 653 -86.02 3.54 -140.07
N VAL A 654 -86.68 2.77 -139.18
CA VAL A 654 -87.89 1.99 -139.52
C VAL A 654 -89.04 2.91 -140.02
N ASP A 655 -89.19 4.08 -139.41
CA ASP A 655 -90.19 5.08 -139.80
C ASP A 655 -89.83 5.84 -141.11
N ALA A 656 -88.59 5.75 -141.57
CA ALA A 656 -88.15 6.25 -142.88
C ALA A 656 -88.29 5.19 -143.98
N GLU A 657 -87.99 3.92 -143.69
CA GLU A 657 -88.14 2.78 -144.60
C GLU A 657 -89.61 2.58 -145.01
N THR A 658 -90.53 2.58 -144.03
CA THR A 658 -91.98 2.49 -144.28
C THR A 658 -92.53 3.64 -145.14
N ARG A 659 -91.91 4.84 -145.10
CA ARG A 659 -92.25 5.95 -145.99
C ARG A 659 -91.68 5.80 -147.40
N ALA A 660 -90.54 5.13 -147.57
CA ALA A 660 -89.94 4.84 -148.88
C ALA A 660 -90.75 3.78 -149.67
N ASP A 661 -91.27 2.77 -148.99
CA ASP A 661 -92.14 1.75 -149.61
C ASP A 661 -93.47 2.33 -150.09
N ALA A 662 -94.08 3.21 -149.29
CA ALA A 662 -95.31 3.93 -149.67
C ALA A 662 -95.12 4.82 -150.91
N ALA A 663 -93.95 5.46 -151.05
CA ALA A 663 -93.61 6.24 -152.24
C ALA A 663 -93.40 5.36 -153.49
N SER A 664 -92.78 4.19 -153.34
CA SER A 664 -92.53 3.24 -154.45
C SER A 664 -93.83 2.69 -155.08
N SER A 665 -94.90 2.52 -154.29
CA SER A 665 -96.23 2.14 -154.80
C SER A 665 -96.95 3.24 -155.60
N GLN A 666 -96.63 4.52 -155.37
CA GLN A 666 -97.17 5.63 -156.15
C GLN A 666 -96.45 5.82 -157.49
N VAL A 667 -95.15 5.51 -157.57
CA VAL A 667 -94.39 5.57 -158.83
C VAL A 667 -94.82 4.48 -159.81
N THR A 668 -95.09 3.27 -159.33
CA THR A 668 -95.52 2.13 -160.17
C THR A 668 -96.90 2.31 -160.80
N THR A 669 -97.81 3.06 -160.16
CA THR A 669 -99.13 3.38 -160.72
C THR A 669 -99.07 4.48 -161.77
N LEU A 670 -98.20 5.49 -161.62
CA LEU A 670 -97.98 6.52 -162.63
C LEU A 670 -97.28 5.99 -163.89
N LEU A 671 -96.30 5.09 -163.75
CA LEU A 671 -95.55 4.51 -164.88
C LEU A 671 -96.45 3.73 -165.86
N ASN A 672 -97.50 3.08 -165.36
CA ASN A 672 -98.45 2.36 -166.21
C ASN A 672 -99.40 3.30 -166.98
N ARG A 673 -99.62 4.52 -166.49
CA ARG A 673 -100.45 5.54 -167.16
C ARG A 673 -99.70 6.27 -168.27
N GLU A 674 -98.38 6.41 -168.15
CA GLU A 674 -97.51 6.97 -169.20
C GLU A 674 -97.41 6.04 -170.42
N LYS A 675 -97.39 4.70 -170.21
CA LYS A 675 -97.32 3.73 -171.32
C LYS A 675 -98.50 3.78 -172.30
N GLN A 676 -99.72 4.01 -171.81
CA GLN A 676 -100.91 4.08 -172.68
C GLN A 676 -100.90 5.32 -173.60
N LEU A 677 -100.47 6.48 -173.08
CA LEU A 677 -100.38 7.72 -173.86
C LEU A 677 -99.28 7.67 -174.94
N LEU A 678 -98.29 6.78 -174.79
CA LEU A 678 -97.24 6.55 -175.77
C LEU A 678 -97.70 5.73 -177.00
N GLU A 679 -98.72 4.89 -176.86
CA GLU A 679 -99.28 4.12 -177.99
C GLU A 679 -100.17 4.98 -178.89
N GLU A 680 -100.96 5.91 -178.32
CA GLU A 680 -101.77 6.87 -179.08
C GLU A 680 -100.89 7.83 -179.90
N ARG A 681 -99.74 8.26 -179.36
CA ARG A 681 -98.76 9.09 -180.08
C ARG A 681 -98.20 8.39 -181.33
N ASN A 682 -98.04 7.06 -181.30
CA ASN A 682 -97.44 6.30 -182.39
C ASN A 682 -98.39 6.04 -183.57
N LEU A 683 -99.70 6.26 -183.40
CA LEU A 683 -100.70 6.19 -184.47
C LEU A 683 -100.76 7.49 -185.28
N LEU A 684 -100.83 8.68 -184.65
CA LEU A 684 -100.88 9.95 -185.39
C LEU A 684 -99.57 10.28 -186.13
N ASN A 685 -98.42 9.83 -185.64
CA ASN A 685 -97.13 10.06 -186.29
C ASN A 685 -96.93 9.26 -187.61
N ARG A 686 -97.90 8.41 -188.01
CA ARG A 686 -97.88 7.71 -189.31
C ARG A 686 -98.53 8.48 -190.45
N GLU A 687 -99.24 9.58 -190.19
CA GLU A 687 -99.95 10.34 -191.24
C GLU A 687 -99.33 11.68 -191.63
N PHE A 688 -98.52 12.34 -190.77
CA PHE A 688 -98.20 13.75 -191.00
C PHE A 688 -96.96 14.07 -191.87
N GLU A 689 -95.91 13.24 -191.93
CA GLU A 689 -94.67 13.60 -192.68
C GLU A 689 -94.31 12.64 -193.83
N ARG A 690 -95.07 12.78 -194.93
CA ARG A 690 -94.64 12.36 -196.27
C ARG A 690 -93.97 13.49 -197.09
N LEU A 691 -94.02 14.76 -196.67
CA LEU A 691 -93.60 15.91 -197.47
C LEU A 691 -93.17 17.12 -196.58
N LYS A 692 -91.88 17.26 -196.24
CA LYS A 692 -90.92 17.83 -197.22
C LYS A 692 -89.43 17.71 -196.88
N ILE A 693 -88.63 17.45 -197.92
CA ILE A 693 -87.16 17.51 -197.95
C ILE A 693 -86.69 18.84 -198.57
N ARG A 694 -85.77 19.56 -197.89
CA ARG A 694 -84.66 20.45 -198.38
C ARG A 694 -84.37 21.53 -197.31
N LYS A 695 -83.15 21.59 -196.75
CA LYS A 695 -81.94 22.32 -197.24
C LYS A 695 -82.15 23.84 -197.38
N SER A 696 -81.25 24.75 -196.96
CA SER A 696 -79.97 24.68 -196.21
C SER A 696 -79.46 26.12 -195.96
N ARG A 697 -78.45 26.29 -195.09
CA ARG A 697 -77.45 27.39 -195.11
C ARG A 697 -77.90 28.77 -194.47
N PRO A 698 -76.96 29.69 -194.12
CA PRO A 698 -76.66 29.93 -192.68
C PRO A 698 -76.50 31.43 -192.25
N GLY A 699 -76.29 31.71 -190.96
CA GLY A 699 -75.58 32.94 -190.52
C GLY A 699 -75.82 33.48 -189.10
N TYR A 700 -74.71 33.71 -188.37
CA TYR A 700 -74.43 34.75 -187.34
C TYR A 700 -75.17 34.87 -185.97
N SER A 701 -74.32 35.02 -184.93
CA SER A 701 -74.44 35.88 -183.72
C SER A 701 -75.17 35.48 -182.42
N ARG A 702 -74.34 35.34 -181.36
CA ARG A 702 -74.48 35.74 -179.93
C ARG A 702 -75.48 35.07 -178.94
N ILE A 703 -74.88 34.35 -177.99
CA ILE A 703 -75.11 34.32 -176.52
C ILE A 703 -76.51 33.89 -175.99
N ARG A 704 -76.65 32.68 -175.43
CA ARG A 704 -76.47 32.37 -173.98
C ARG A 704 -76.54 30.83 -173.71
N GLU A 705 -76.24 30.42 -172.48
CA GLU A 705 -75.79 29.09 -172.04
C GLU A 705 -76.89 28.06 -171.67
N PRO A 706 -76.54 26.75 -171.60
CA PRO A 706 -77.32 25.69 -170.97
C PRO A 706 -76.88 25.39 -169.51
N PRO A 707 -77.61 24.54 -168.75
CA PRO A 707 -77.28 24.18 -167.36
C PRO A 707 -76.60 22.81 -167.21
N GLU A 708 -75.80 22.60 -166.15
CA GLU A 708 -75.74 21.33 -165.38
C GLU A 708 -74.94 21.47 -164.06
N ARG A 709 -75.52 20.93 -162.97
CA ARG A 709 -74.91 20.22 -161.81
C ARG A 709 -73.91 20.91 -160.82
N LEU A 710 -74.22 20.65 -159.53
CA LEU A 710 -73.37 20.57 -158.32
C LEU A 710 -72.91 21.86 -157.56
N SER A 711 -72.95 21.73 -156.21
CA SER A 711 -72.30 22.50 -155.12
C SER A 711 -72.66 23.97 -154.82
N ASP A 712 -73.13 24.17 -153.56
CA ASP A 712 -72.81 25.17 -152.52
C ASP A 712 -72.55 26.69 -152.75
N LEU A 713 -73.11 27.46 -151.79
CA LEU A 713 -72.62 28.71 -151.15
C LEU A 713 -72.50 30.04 -151.93
N LEU A 714 -73.19 31.06 -151.40
CA LEU A 714 -72.80 32.49 -151.40
C LEU A 714 -72.78 32.92 -149.90
N THR A 715 -71.70 33.34 -149.23
CA THR A 715 -70.65 34.38 -149.40
C THR A 715 -71.07 35.84 -149.15
N SER A 716 -70.41 36.46 -148.16
CA SER A 716 -69.77 37.79 -148.33
C SER A 716 -68.32 37.69 -147.83
N THR A 717 -67.42 38.48 -148.45
CA THR A 717 -65.94 38.42 -148.40
C THR A 717 -65.33 39.04 -147.11
N ILE A 718 -64.04 38.88 -146.72
CA ILE A 718 -62.76 39.13 -147.45
C ILE A 718 -61.56 38.29 -146.89
N VAL A 719 -60.73 37.76 -147.82
CA VAL A 719 -59.26 37.45 -147.85
C VAL A 719 -58.43 37.44 -146.53
N GLY A 720 -57.49 36.51 -146.27
CA GLY A 720 -57.06 35.27 -146.96
C GLY A 720 -55.61 34.79 -146.64
N SER A 721 -55.29 33.50 -146.91
CA SER A 721 -53.95 32.85 -147.13
C SER A 721 -52.82 32.92 -146.05
N THR A 722 -51.89 31.97 -145.86
CA THR A 722 -51.72 30.52 -146.18
C THR A 722 -50.47 29.96 -145.45
N ALA A 723 -50.51 28.66 -145.08
CA ALA A 723 -49.39 27.68 -145.05
C ALA A 723 -48.24 27.71 -144.00
N HIS A 724 -47.85 26.47 -143.66
CA HIS A 724 -46.56 25.95 -143.18
C HIS A 724 -46.29 25.70 -141.67
N GLU A 725 -45.17 25.00 -141.45
CA GLU A 725 -44.90 24.02 -140.38
C GLU A 725 -44.22 24.65 -139.12
N PRO A 726 -43.60 23.91 -138.17
CA PRO A 726 -44.17 23.74 -136.84
C PRO A 726 -43.39 24.43 -135.69
N ALA A 727 -43.92 24.22 -134.47
CA ALA A 727 -43.21 24.24 -133.18
C ALA A 727 -42.82 25.60 -132.57
N VAL A 728 -42.38 25.51 -131.31
CA VAL A 728 -41.58 26.51 -130.56
C VAL A 728 -42.34 27.71 -129.96
N ARG A 729 -42.63 27.55 -128.65
CA ARG A 729 -42.39 28.52 -127.55
C ARG A 729 -43.15 29.86 -127.43
N LEU A 730 -43.42 30.19 -126.15
CA LEU A 730 -43.31 31.51 -125.49
C LEU A 730 -44.33 32.59 -125.91
N ASP A 731 -44.77 33.51 -125.05
CA ASP A 731 -44.82 33.61 -123.57
C ASP A 731 -45.66 34.87 -123.23
N LEU A 732 -45.63 35.32 -121.96
CA LEU A 732 -46.02 36.66 -121.47
C LEU A 732 -47.56 36.82 -121.31
N MET A 733 -48.13 37.18 -120.14
CA MET A 733 -47.63 37.80 -118.89
C MET A 733 -48.47 37.28 -117.70
N SER A 734 -48.00 36.89 -116.50
CA SER A 734 -46.75 37.11 -115.73
C SER A 734 -46.47 38.59 -115.42
N PRO A 735 -46.34 39.01 -114.13
CA PRO A 735 -45.24 38.60 -113.26
C PRO A 735 -45.68 38.31 -111.79
N ARG A 736 -44.86 37.78 -110.85
CA ARG A 736 -43.49 37.21 -110.82
C ARG A 736 -43.42 36.32 -109.56
N ASN A 737 -42.92 35.07 -109.62
CA ASN A 737 -41.52 34.65 -109.39
C ASN A 737 -41.09 34.68 -107.90
N GLU A 738 -40.24 33.77 -107.39
CA GLU A 738 -39.37 32.74 -107.99
C GLU A 738 -39.21 31.59 -106.95
N GLU A 739 -39.41 30.30 -107.31
CA GLU A 739 -38.39 29.30 -107.71
C GLU A 739 -37.62 28.62 -106.54
N ARG A 740 -37.19 27.34 -106.57
CA ARG A 740 -37.34 26.18 -107.50
C ARG A 740 -37.17 24.88 -106.67
N PHE A 741 -37.95 23.81 -106.91
CA PHE A 741 -37.62 22.58 -107.70
C PHE A 741 -36.34 21.82 -107.25
N THR A 742 -36.29 20.47 -107.11
CA THR A 742 -37.29 19.38 -107.31
C THR A 742 -36.78 18.03 -106.80
N ARG A 743 -37.71 17.09 -106.50
CA ARG A 743 -37.65 15.61 -106.71
C ARG A 743 -36.51 14.79 -106.06
N ASP A 744 -36.70 13.53 -105.68
CA ASP A 744 -37.92 12.72 -105.54
C ASP A 744 -37.69 11.66 -104.44
N LEU A 745 -38.70 11.45 -103.60
CA LEU A 745 -39.29 10.15 -103.25
C LEU A 745 -38.37 8.91 -103.46
N ASN A 746 -38.00 8.14 -102.44
CA ASN A 746 -38.97 7.41 -101.59
C ASN A 746 -38.33 6.63 -100.41
N ALA A 747 -39.20 6.25 -99.47
CA ALA A 747 -39.16 5.00 -98.68
C ALA A 747 -38.03 4.73 -97.66
N THR A 748 -38.28 5.19 -96.43
CA THR A 748 -38.42 4.36 -95.20
C THR A 748 -37.39 3.27 -94.82
N SER A 749 -36.87 3.43 -93.59
CA SER A 749 -36.78 2.44 -92.49
C SER A 749 -35.39 2.01 -91.98
N SER A 750 -35.17 2.43 -90.72
CA SER A 750 -34.61 1.66 -89.60
C SER A 750 -33.10 1.42 -89.46
N ARG A 751 -32.63 1.95 -88.30
CA ARG A 751 -31.73 1.34 -87.30
C ARG A 751 -30.19 1.50 -87.35
N THR A 752 -29.71 1.81 -86.15
CA THR A 752 -28.44 1.42 -85.47
C THR A 752 -27.08 2.08 -85.81
N LEU A 753 -26.65 2.88 -84.82
CA LEU A 753 -25.39 2.78 -84.04
C LEU A 753 -24.00 3.13 -84.64
N LEU A 754 -23.30 3.91 -83.81
CA LEU A 754 -21.87 3.88 -83.44
C LEU A 754 -20.80 4.61 -84.29
N ASN A 755 -20.07 5.46 -83.55
CA ASN A 755 -18.64 5.79 -83.65
C ASN A 755 -18.14 6.63 -84.86
N ALA A 756 -17.14 7.52 -84.71
CA ALA A 756 -16.50 8.12 -83.53
C ALA A 756 -15.56 9.28 -83.96
N ILE A 757 -14.84 9.84 -82.97
CA ILE A 757 -13.51 10.52 -82.99
C ILE A 757 -13.61 12.03 -82.66
N SER A 758 -13.38 12.42 -81.40
CA SER A 758 -12.10 12.88 -80.79
C SER A 758 -11.77 14.33 -81.21
N LYS A 759 -11.55 15.34 -80.35
CA LYS A 759 -10.57 15.52 -79.26
C LYS A 759 -11.02 16.71 -78.37
N ASP A 760 -10.52 17.01 -77.16
CA ASP A 760 -9.66 16.34 -76.17
C ASP A 760 -9.88 17.05 -74.80
N ARG A 761 -9.43 16.46 -73.67
CA ARG A 761 -9.31 17.16 -72.37
C ARG A 761 -8.23 16.50 -71.48
N ALA A 762 -7.30 17.29 -70.96
CA ALA A 762 -6.42 17.00 -69.82
C ALA A 762 -6.44 18.26 -68.94
N ILE A 763 -6.80 18.23 -67.65
CA ILE A 763 -6.12 17.62 -66.50
C ILE A 763 -4.74 18.26 -66.24
N LEU A 764 -4.71 19.14 -65.24
CA LEU A 764 -4.23 18.76 -63.90
C LEU A 764 -5.33 19.06 -62.87
#